data_AF-A0A959IDH1-F1
#
_entry.id   AF-A0A959IDH1-F1
#
_cell.length_a   1.000
_cell.length_b   1.000
_cell.length_c   1.000
_cell.angle_alpha   90.00
_cell.angle_beta   90.00
_cell.angle_gamma   90.00
#
_symmetry.space_group_name_H-M   'P 1'
#
loop_
_entity.id
_entity.type
_entity.pdbx_description
1 polymer ?
#
loop_
_entity_poly.entity_id
_entity_poly.type
_entity_poly.pdbx_seq_one_letter_code
_entity_poly.pdbx_strand_id
1 'polypeptide(L)'
;EEAAYRLEVKATQVSLYDHRTGEQLRTLLGNDEGQIFADAFDKLEKLAQYEKNLRLDNPGTRIRREEIQLVLEELDANGSVARRHTEEEAIIDIFREGGQERTVPFRLLVQNDSARERRVVLLYFSPQYGIHSVRSEPIAARSSAILMEHDQRGNRYQFELRGKAESLDLFKILVTNRPIQDQLLAQEGFRPGETKEYQRSKSVADRGGLGQARFINDFYLDAEDAGPEESESDWFSRSIAVRCVAREARVGAKAVTLAGGSIVVKAHSGFQADLGLSAATPNSRDLSVMSVITQLAEQEGAEMLQFGRASRSLFGAPNVLEITGYSGEETLADDPLTIELEAGLQAGESLLPLTFDGQHILPVGEVERLTDGKARVSIRQLPENGARSRSLTKALKLAFLKLVLRQDRPQYLRWVDYGQAKVRRQDQGVAAKVKAAKNILLVIHGIIGDTQPMAECVAPLQQSGRYDLVLTFDYENLNTPIGDTAAALGERLREAGIGTGDGKRLSILAHSMGGLVARYYIENLNGKEVVDRLLMAGTPNAGSAIAQLTKYRDYAKILLGFALNFGWGFPAAATIFGILDRSSAVTATLEQMDVKNNSFLEKLNQSADPGIPYGIVAGNLGQFLERKPDARSLLDKLYRLGGKVFYGQEPNDLAVSMDSIKAVPAGRQPATQVRDLAAHHLNYFSEPVSVEALLEML
;
A
#
# COMPACT_ATOMS: atom_id res chain seq x y z
N GLU A 1 2.45 15.24 15.96
CA GLU A 1 3.67 15.21 15.13
C GLU A 1 4.63 14.21 15.77
N GLU A 2 5.14 13.25 15.00
CA GLU A 2 6.16 12.33 15.51
C GLU A 2 7.54 13.01 15.48
N ALA A 3 8.39 12.74 16.48
CA ALA A 3 9.73 13.29 16.55
C ALA A 3 10.61 12.77 15.40
N ALA A 4 11.45 13.63 14.81
CA ALA A 4 12.32 13.27 13.66
C ALA A 4 13.42 12.25 14.01
N TYR A 5 13.78 12.15 15.29
CA TYR A 5 14.77 11.20 15.81
C TYR A 5 14.21 10.50 17.03
N ARG A 6 14.55 9.23 17.18
CA ARG A 6 14.07 8.38 18.27
C ARG A 6 15.22 7.71 18.98
N LEU A 7 15.23 7.82 20.30
CA LEU A 7 16.12 7.07 21.17
C LEU A 7 15.36 5.87 21.75
N GLU A 8 15.80 4.66 21.44
CA GLU A 8 15.31 3.45 22.10
C GLU A 8 16.27 3.06 23.23
N VAL A 9 15.73 2.89 24.43
CA VAL A 9 16.50 2.46 25.61
C VAL A 9 16.01 1.08 26.02
N LYS A 10 16.92 0.10 26.01
CA LYS A 10 16.74 -1.26 26.49
C LYS A 10 17.70 -1.51 27.66
N ALA A 11 17.48 -2.59 28.41
CA ALA A 11 18.23 -2.90 29.62
C ALA A 11 19.77 -2.94 29.44
N THR A 12 20.26 -3.21 28.23
CA THR A 12 21.70 -3.34 27.93
C THR A 12 22.14 -2.53 26.71
N GLN A 13 21.26 -1.69 26.15
CA GLN A 13 21.48 -1.05 24.87
C GLN A 13 20.70 0.25 24.73
N VAL A 14 21.36 1.29 24.23
CA VAL A 14 20.71 2.50 23.73
C VAL A 14 20.93 2.58 22.22
N SER A 15 19.85 2.75 21.46
CA SER A 15 19.90 2.91 20.00
C SER A 15 19.28 4.24 19.58
N LEU A 16 19.98 4.98 18.73
CA LEU A 16 19.48 6.22 18.12
C LEU A 16 19.09 5.96 16.67
N TYR A 17 17.91 6.41 16.28
CA TYR A 17 17.35 6.28 14.93
C TYR A 17 16.97 7.64 14.35
N ASP A 18 17.19 7.83 13.05
CA ASP A 18 16.42 8.84 12.29
C ASP A 18 15.05 8.22 12.00
N HIS A 19 14.03 8.72 12.71
CA HIS A 19 12.68 8.18 12.65
C HIS A 19 12.09 8.28 11.25
N ARG A 20 12.52 9.30 10.52
CA ARG A 20 12.09 9.46 9.15
C ARG A 20 12.82 8.45 8.27
N THR A 21 14.14 8.24 8.27
CA THR A 21 14.79 7.27 7.32
C THR A 21 14.71 5.81 7.80
N GLY A 22 14.35 5.57 9.05
CA GLY A 22 14.48 4.25 9.68
C GLY A 22 15.94 3.81 9.85
N GLU A 23 16.91 4.69 9.57
CA GLU A 23 18.33 4.40 9.68
C GLU A 23 18.74 4.42 11.15
N GLN A 24 19.42 3.35 11.58
CA GLN A 24 20.03 3.30 12.89
C GLN A 24 21.33 4.12 12.86
N LEU A 25 21.35 5.23 13.58
CA LEU A 25 22.45 6.18 13.58
C LEU A 25 23.56 5.79 14.55
N ARG A 26 23.18 5.23 15.70
CA ARG A 26 24.12 4.90 16.78
C ARG A 26 23.62 3.71 17.59
N THR A 27 24.53 2.81 17.95
CA THR A 27 24.28 1.76 18.95
C THR A 27 25.27 1.91 20.09
N LEU A 28 24.78 1.99 21.32
CA LEU A 28 25.59 2.14 22.52
C LEU A 28 25.30 0.96 23.46
N LEU A 29 26.37 0.23 23.81
CA LEU A 29 26.34 -0.96 24.65
C LEU A 29 27.19 -0.75 25.91
N GLY A 30 26.95 -1.56 26.93
CA GLY A 30 27.80 -1.62 28.12
C GLY A 30 27.12 -1.12 29.41
N ASN A 31 27.92 -0.86 30.44
CA ASN A 31 27.46 -0.60 31.81
C ASN A 31 27.97 0.72 32.42
N ASP A 32 28.64 1.56 31.63
CA ASP A 32 29.00 2.92 32.00
C ASP A 32 27.94 3.91 31.47
N GLU A 33 26.86 4.06 32.25
CA GLU A 33 25.72 4.93 31.90
C GLU A 33 26.16 6.37 31.59
N GLY A 34 27.15 6.91 32.31
CA GLY A 34 27.62 8.29 32.12
C GLY A 34 28.20 8.52 30.72
N GLN A 35 29.07 7.61 30.26
CA GLN A 35 29.64 7.71 28.91
C GLN A 35 28.63 7.38 27.82
N ILE A 36 27.71 6.44 28.07
CA ILE A 36 26.62 6.11 27.15
C ILE A 36 25.73 7.33 26.91
N PHE A 37 25.26 7.99 27.97
CA PHE A 37 24.43 9.20 27.82
C PHE A 37 25.22 10.36 27.20
N ALA A 38 26.49 10.56 27.58
CA ALA A 38 27.31 11.61 26.98
C ALA A 38 27.49 11.45 25.46
N ASP A 39 27.76 10.24 24.95
CA ASP A 39 27.84 10.00 23.50
C ASP A 39 26.46 10.20 22.83
N ALA A 40 25.37 9.70 23.44
CA ALA A 40 24.02 9.90 22.91
C ALA A 40 23.64 11.38 22.79
N PHE A 41 23.90 12.18 23.83
CA PHE A 41 23.65 13.62 23.83
C PHE A 41 24.53 14.37 22.80
N ASP A 42 25.82 14.04 22.68
CA ASP A 42 26.69 14.61 21.63
C ASP A 42 26.11 14.38 20.23
N LYS A 43 25.58 13.19 19.94
CA LYS A 43 24.95 12.92 18.63
C LYS A 43 23.64 13.66 18.46
N LEU A 44 22.79 13.68 19.49
CA LEU A 44 21.52 14.42 19.43
C LEU A 44 21.73 15.93 19.25
N GLU A 45 22.74 16.51 19.89
CA GLU A 45 23.11 17.92 19.73
C GLU A 45 23.57 18.22 18.30
N LYS A 46 24.43 17.37 17.73
CA LYS A 46 24.85 17.46 16.32
C LYS A 46 23.67 17.35 15.35
N LEU A 47 22.73 16.46 15.62
CA LEU A 47 21.52 16.32 14.80
C LEU A 47 20.60 17.55 14.93
N ALA A 48 20.41 18.08 16.14
CA ALA A 48 19.63 19.28 16.37
C ALA A 48 20.24 20.51 15.68
N GLN A 49 21.56 20.67 15.77
CA GLN A 49 22.30 21.73 15.10
C GLN A 49 22.24 21.58 13.57
N TYR A 50 22.32 20.36 13.04
CA TYR A 50 22.13 20.07 11.62
C TYR A 50 20.74 20.50 11.13
N GLU A 51 19.68 20.07 11.80
CA GLU A 51 18.30 20.43 11.46
C GLU A 51 18.05 21.94 11.58
N LYS A 52 18.57 22.56 12.63
CA LYS A 52 18.46 24.01 12.86
C LYS A 52 19.10 24.79 11.70
N ASN A 53 20.31 24.43 11.30
CA ASN A 53 21.00 25.10 10.19
C ASN A 53 20.34 24.81 8.83
N LEU A 54 19.79 23.61 8.64
CA LEU A 54 19.05 23.27 7.43
C LEU A 54 17.79 24.13 7.29
N ARG A 55 17.10 24.44 8.40
CA ARG A 55 15.91 25.31 8.44
C ARG A 55 16.21 26.81 8.62
N LEU A 56 17.46 27.16 8.89
CA LEU A 56 17.89 28.54 9.17
C LEU A 56 17.51 29.47 8.02
N ASP A 57 16.53 30.34 8.23
CA ASP A 57 16.10 31.32 7.24
C ASP A 57 15.61 32.59 7.96
N ASN A 58 15.75 33.75 7.32
CA ASN A 58 15.27 35.01 7.84
C ASN A 58 14.05 35.49 7.02
N PRO A 59 12.82 35.22 7.48
CA PRO A 59 11.61 35.63 6.77
C PRO A 59 11.44 37.16 6.74
N GLY A 60 12.07 37.89 7.67
CA GLY A 60 12.01 39.36 7.76
C GLY A 60 13.00 40.10 6.87
N THR A 61 13.66 39.40 5.93
CA THR A 61 14.64 40.03 5.04
C THR A 61 14.05 41.13 4.18
N ARG A 62 14.81 42.21 3.95
CA ARG A 62 14.51 43.25 2.97
C ARG A 62 15.24 43.03 1.64
N ILE A 63 16.10 42.01 1.55
CA ILE A 63 16.70 41.57 0.29
C ILE A 63 15.61 40.88 -0.54
N ARG A 64 15.41 41.34 -1.78
CA ARG A 64 14.49 40.70 -2.74
C ARG A 64 15.04 39.32 -3.11
N ARG A 65 14.37 38.27 -2.62
CA ARG A 65 14.84 36.89 -2.74
C ARG A 65 14.89 36.42 -4.20
N GLU A 66 13.98 36.92 -5.02
CA GLU A 66 13.85 36.65 -6.45
C GLU A 66 15.03 37.18 -7.28
N GLU A 67 15.77 38.16 -6.77
CA GLU A 67 16.95 38.71 -7.45
C GLU A 67 18.20 37.82 -7.26
N ILE A 68 18.16 36.80 -6.40
CA ILE A 68 19.30 35.92 -6.14
C ILE A 68 18.87 34.47 -6.37
N GLN A 69 19.48 33.82 -7.36
CA GLN A 69 19.17 32.45 -7.73
C GLN A 69 20.37 31.54 -7.46
N LEU A 70 20.10 30.39 -6.84
CA LEU A 70 21.03 29.26 -6.80
C LEU A 70 20.69 28.36 -7.97
N VAL A 71 21.70 28.03 -8.78
CA VAL A 71 21.53 27.31 -10.03
C VAL A 71 22.45 26.10 -10.04
N LEU A 72 21.88 24.93 -10.33
CA LEU A 72 22.61 23.70 -10.60
C LEU A 72 22.62 23.45 -12.11
N GLU A 73 23.79 23.22 -12.69
CA GLU A 73 23.93 22.84 -14.10
C GLU A 73 24.51 21.44 -14.20
N GLU A 74 23.78 20.54 -14.88
CA GLU A 74 24.29 19.27 -15.36
C GLU A 74 25.19 19.53 -16.56
N LEU A 75 26.34 18.88 -16.59
CA LEU A 75 27.32 19.03 -17.65
C LEU A 75 27.41 17.74 -18.46
N ASP A 76 27.67 17.87 -19.76
CA ASP A 76 28.02 16.74 -20.61
C ASP A 76 29.51 16.35 -20.45
N ALA A 77 29.93 15.30 -21.16
CA ALA A 77 31.32 14.84 -21.15
C ALA A 77 32.34 15.88 -21.64
N ASN A 78 31.88 16.88 -22.42
CA ASN A 78 32.70 17.98 -22.93
C ASN A 78 32.67 19.22 -22.02
N GLY A 79 31.90 19.19 -20.92
CA GLY A 79 31.72 20.30 -20.00
C GLY A 79 30.74 21.37 -20.47
N SER A 80 29.92 21.09 -21.49
CA SER A 80 28.83 21.97 -21.90
C SER A 80 27.59 21.73 -21.03
N VAL A 81 26.75 22.74 -20.86
CA VAL A 81 25.53 22.64 -20.06
C VAL A 81 24.53 21.74 -20.79
N ALA A 82 24.22 20.59 -20.18
CA ALA A 82 23.22 19.65 -20.65
C ALA A 82 21.82 20.00 -20.14
N ARG A 83 21.71 20.33 -18.85
CA ARG A 83 20.47 20.77 -18.19
C ARG A 83 20.77 21.81 -17.11
N ARG A 84 19.78 22.64 -16.82
CA ARG A 84 19.87 23.72 -15.83
C ARG A 84 18.67 23.66 -14.90
N HIS A 85 18.93 23.67 -13.61
CA HIS A 85 17.96 23.57 -12.52
C HIS A 85 18.00 24.84 -11.68
N THR A 86 16.83 25.38 -11.37
CA THR A 86 16.64 26.59 -10.56
C THR A 86 15.60 26.42 -9.45
N GLU A 87 14.91 25.28 -9.47
CA GLU A 87 13.97 24.80 -8.48
C GLU A 87 14.65 24.37 -7.17
N GLU A 88 13.84 24.24 -6.10
CA GLU A 88 14.33 23.83 -4.78
C GLU A 88 14.68 22.34 -4.71
N GLU A 89 14.20 21.52 -5.65
CA GLU A 89 14.55 20.09 -5.76
C GLU A 89 14.88 19.72 -7.22
N ALA A 90 16.11 19.29 -7.47
CA ALA A 90 16.58 18.79 -8.77
C ALA A 90 16.69 17.26 -8.74
N ILE A 91 16.26 16.59 -9.81
CA ILE A 91 16.38 15.13 -9.96
C ILE A 91 17.43 14.83 -11.02
N ILE A 92 18.44 14.03 -10.66
CA ILE A 92 19.54 13.65 -11.53
C ILE A 92 19.47 12.14 -11.79
N ASP A 93 19.28 11.76 -13.04
CA ASP A 93 19.24 10.35 -13.45
C ASP A 93 20.66 9.80 -13.66
N ILE A 94 21.01 8.75 -12.92
CA ILE A 94 22.32 8.07 -13.00
C ILE A 94 22.11 6.73 -13.70
N PHE A 95 22.45 6.66 -14.98
CA PHE A 95 22.29 5.46 -15.80
C PHE A 95 23.38 4.42 -15.53
N ARG A 96 23.01 3.14 -15.50
CA ARG A 96 23.95 2.00 -15.44
C ARG A 96 24.08 1.35 -16.81
N GLU A 97 25.22 1.54 -17.46
CA GLU A 97 25.52 0.88 -18.73
C GLU A 97 26.55 -0.25 -18.50
N GLY A 98 26.21 -1.48 -18.89
CA GLY A 98 27.11 -2.63 -18.74
C GLY A 98 27.50 -2.97 -17.29
N GLY A 99 26.71 -2.53 -16.30
CA GLY A 99 27.00 -2.71 -14.88
C GLY A 99 27.91 -1.64 -14.27
N GLN A 100 28.29 -0.59 -15.03
CA GLN A 100 28.99 0.58 -14.51
C GLN A 100 28.05 1.78 -14.40
N GLU A 101 28.09 2.48 -13.25
CA GLU A 101 27.34 3.71 -13.04
C GLU A 101 27.98 4.87 -13.81
N ARG A 102 27.19 5.53 -14.65
CA ARG A 102 27.60 6.76 -15.33
C ARG A 102 27.50 7.92 -14.36
N THR A 103 28.63 8.54 -14.06
CA THR A 103 28.66 9.75 -13.24
C THR A 103 28.12 10.95 -14.02
N VAL A 104 27.51 11.90 -13.31
CA VAL A 104 26.97 13.13 -13.90
C VAL A 104 27.79 14.32 -13.40
N PRO A 105 28.68 14.90 -14.24
CA PRO A 105 29.42 16.09 -13.84
C PRO A 105 28.49 17.29 -13.69
N PHE A 106 28.74 18.14 -12.70
CA PHE A 106 27.89 19.30 -12.44
C PHE A 106 28.68 20.53 -11.98
N ARG A 107 28.00 21.67 -11.97
CA ARG A 107 28.47 22.87 -11.25
C ARG A 107 27.31 23.59 -10.56
N LEU A 108 27.61 24.24 -9.44
CA LEU A 108 26.71 25.16 -8.76
C LEU A 108 27.19 26.59 -8.95
N LEU A 109 26.26 27.46 -9.33
CA LEU A 109 26.50 28.88 -9.48
C LEU A 109 25.41 29.69 -8.81
N VAL A 110 25.76 30.91 -8.41
CA VAL A 110 24.81 31.90 -7.93
C VAL A 110 24.70 33.03 -8.94
N GLN A 111 23.48 33.44 -9.23
CA GLN A 111 23.18 34.60 -10.05
C GLN A 111 22.66 35.72 -9.15
N ASN A 112 23.34 36.85 -9.18
CA ASN A 112 22.94 38.08 -8.48
C ASN A 112 22.38 39.08 -9.49
N ASP A 113 21.07 39.08 -9.67
CA ASP A 113 20.33 40.05 -10.46
C ASP A 113 20.01 41.32 -9.65
N SER A 114 20.48 41.47 -8.42
CA SER A 114 20.26 42.71 -7.68
C SER A 114 21.19 43.82 -8.18
N ALA A 115 20.81 45.07 -7.93
CA ALA A 115 21.64 46.24 -8.25
C ALA A 115 22.79 46.47 -7.26
N ARG A 116 22.99 45.56 -6.28
CA ARG A 116 24.00 45.68 -5.23
C ARG A 116 24.85 44.42 -5.17
N GLU A 117 26.10 44.55 -4.75
CA GLU A 117 26.91 43.40 -4.38
C GLU A 117 26.25 42.66 -3.21
N ARG A 118 26.31 41.33 -3.23
CA ARG A 118 25.85 40.45 -2.15
C ARG A 118 26.95 39.48 -1.78
N ARG A 119 27.09 39.18 -0.50
CA ARG A 119 27.99 38.11 -0.07
C ARG A 119 27.20 36.81 0.02
N VAL A 120 27.80 35.73 -0.47
CA VAL A 120 27.17 34.42 -0.52
C VAL A 120 28.09 33.40 0.16
N VAL A 121 27.51 32.60 1.04
CA VAL A 121 28.15 31.44 1.66
C VAL A 121 27.44 30.19 1.16
N LEU A 122 28.16 29.30 0.48
CA LEU A 122 27.67 27.97 0.09
C LEU A 122 27.99 26.95 1.19
N LEU A 123 26.94 26.33 1.70
CA LEU A 123 26.99 25.21 2.65
C LEU A 123 26.57 23.92 1.94
N TYR A 124 27.33 22.85 2.15
CA TYR A 124 26.95 21.48 1.79
C TYR A 124 26.62 20.69 3.05
N PHE A 125 25.43 20.11 3.06
CA PHE A 125 24.90 19.28 4.14
C PHE A 125 25.09 17.81 3.73
N SER A 126 26.06 17.14 4.34
CA SER A 126 26.43 15.79 3.96
C SER A 126 25.48 14.74 4.53
N PRO A 127 25.32 13.58 3.87
CA PRO A 127 24.52 12.45 4.39
C PRO A 127 24.99 11.89 5.74
N GLN A 128 26.17 12.31 6.23
CA GLN A 128 26.74 11.94 7.52
C GLN A 128 26.49 13.02 8.59
N TYR A 129 25.47 13.86 8.39
CA TYR A 129 25.10 14.96 9.29
C TYR A 129 26.23 15.98 9.53
N GLY A 130 27.12 16.15 8.55
CA GLY A 130 28.15 17.18 8.55
C GLY A 130 27.68 18.43 7.79
N ILE A 131 28.16 19.60 8.21
CA ILE A 131 27.92 20.86 7.50
C ILE A 131 29.27 21.40 7.05
N HIS A 132 29.45 21.54 5.75
CA HIS A 132 30.69 21.98 5.15
C HIS A 132 30.50 23.36 4.53
N SER A 133 31.27 24.36 4.98
CA SER A 133 31.39 25.61 4.24
C SER A 133 32.26 25.36 3.00
N VAL A 134 31.64 25.42 1.83
CA VAL A 134 32.28 25.12 0.55
C VAL A 134 32.99 26.36 0.02
N ARG A 135 32.30 27.51 0.03
CA ARG A 135 32.82 28.78 -0.49
C ARG A 135 32.10 29.97 0.12
N SER A 136 32.85 31.05 0.35
CA SER A 136 32.34 32.32 0.88
C SER A 136 32.96 33.47 0.10
N GLU A 137 32.17 34.20 -0.69
CA GLU A 137 32.67 35.27 -1.55
C GLU A 137 31.63 36.37 -1.84
N PRO A 138 32.08 37.61 -2.14
CA PRO A 138 31.21 38.63 -2.69
C PRO A 138 30.85 38.35 -4.16
N ILE A 139 29.60 38.62 -4.52
CA ILE A 139 29.03 38.48 -5.86
C ILE A 139 28.60 39.87 -6.32
N ALA A 140 29.25 40.37 -7.37
CA ALA A 140 28.99 41.71 -7.90
C ALA A 140 27.53 41.85 -8.36
N ALA A 141 27.05 43.10 -8.41
CA ALA A 141 25.72 43.41 -8.93
C ALA A 141 25.59 42.96 -10.39
N ARG A 142 24.43 42.39 -10.75
CA ARG A 142 24.13 41.92 -12.11
C ARG A 142 25.17 40.95 -12.67
N SER A 143 25.67 40.05 -11.84
CA SER A 143 26.70 39.06 -12.21
C SER A 143 26.37 37.67 -11.68
N SER A 144 27.05 36.66 -12.23
CA SER A 144 27.03 35.29 -11.72
C SER A 144 28.42 34.83 -11.30
N ALA A 145 28.52 33.99 -10.27
CA ALA A 145 29.76 33.31 -9.91
C ALA A 145 29.54 31.81 -9.72
N ILE A 146 30.54 31.02 -10.11
CA ILE A 146 30.58 29.58 -9.88
C ILE A 146 31.04 29.36 -8.45
N LEU A 147 30.16 28.77 -7.63
CA LEU A 147 30.43 28.48 -6.23
C LEU A 147 31.13 27.13 -6.05
N MET A 148 30.84 26.15 -6.92
CA MET A 148 31.37 24.79 -6.85
C MET A 148 31.44 24.19 -8.26
N GLU A 149 32.62 23.71 -8.67
CA GLU A 149 32.81 23.00 -9.95
C GLU A 149 33.97 21.99 -9.87
N HIS A 150 35.10 22.38 -9.26
CA HIS A 150 36.27 21.52 -9.12
C HIS A 150 36.65 21.34 -7.65
N ASP A 151 37.14 20.15 -7.30
CA ASP A 151 37.76 19.87 -6.01
C ASP A 151 39.15 20.54 -5.88
N GLN A 152 39.78 20.42 -4.71
CA GLN A 152 41.10 20.99 -4.44
C GLN A 152 42.22 20.41 -5.34
N ARG A 153 41.98 19.28 -6.01
CA ARG A 153 42.91 18.61 -6.92
C ARG A 153 42.64 18.96 -8.38
N GLY A 154 41.63 19.79 -8.67
CA GLY A 154 41.23 20.18 -10.01
C GLY A 154 40.31 19.17 -10.71
N ASN A 155 39.82 18.14 -10.01
CA ASN A 155 38.85 17.22 -10.58
C ASN A 155 37.45 17.84 -10.51
N ARG A 156 36.68 17.73 -11.59
CA ARG A 156 35.30 18.20 -11.62
C ARG A 156 34.43 17.38 -10.67
N TYR A 157 33.53 18.04 -9.94
CA TYR A 157 32.53 17.35 -9.11
C TYR A 157 31.52 16.58 -9.97
N GLN A 158 31.13 15.41 -9.49
CA GLN A 158 30.22 14.51 -10.21
C GLN A 158 29.26 13.89 -9.21
N PHE A 159 27.99 13.75 -9.60
CA PHE A 159 27.04 12.91 -8.89
C PHE A 159 27.30 11.45 -9.24
N GLU A 160 27.29 10.60 -8.22
CA GLU A 160 27.45 9.16 -8.31
C GLU A 160 26.69 8.48 -7.17
N LEU A 161 26.14 7.28 -7.41
CA LEU A 161 25.35 6.56 -6.41
C LEU A 161 26.18 5.55 -5.62
N ARG A 162 27.35 5.16 -6.12
CA ARG A 162 28.23 4.15 -5.50
C ARG A 162 27.46 2.86 -5.16
N GLY A 163 26.57 2.44 -6.05
CA GLY A 163 25.74 1.24 -5.88
C GLY A 163 24.45 1.45 -5.08
N LYS A 164 24.15 2.67 -4.59
CA LYS A 164 22.85 2.99 -3.98
C LYS A 164 21.76 3.13 -5.05
N ALA A 165 20.49 2.93 -4.67
CA ALA A 165 19.35 3.16 -5.56
C ALA A 165 19.03 4.65 -5.72
N GLU A 166 19.22 5.42 -4.65
CA GLU A 166 19.09 6.87 -4.63
C GLU A 166 20.09 7.52 -3.66
N SER A 167 20.37 8.80 -3.87
CA SER A 167 21.06 9.67 -2.91
C SER A 167 20.42 11.04 -2.87
N LEU A 168 20.61 11.74 -1.76
CA LEU A 168 20.15 13.12 -1.58
C LEU A 168 21.33 13.97 -1.15
N ASP A 169 21.62 14.99 -1.94
CA ASP A 169 22.64 16.00 -1.69
C ASP A 169 21.96 17.34 -1.41
N LEU A 170 22.30 17.99 -0.30
CA LEU A 170 21.64 19.20 0.16
C LEU A 170 22.63 20.37 0.11
N PHE A 171 22.32 21.36 -0.73
CA PHE A 171 23.11 22.58 -0.84
C PHE A 171 22.28 23.76 -0.38
N LYS A 172 22.92 24.69 0.35
CA LYS A 172 22.27 25.88 0.86
C LYS A 172 23.18 27.07 0.72
N ILE A 173 22.64 28.17 0.20
CA ILE A 173 23.31 29.46 0.23
C ILE A 173 22.73 30.34 1.34
N LEU A 174 23.61 31.04 2.05
CA LEU A 174 23.27 32.21 2.85
C LEU A 174 23.67 33.46 2.08
N VAL A 175 22.72 34.34 1.84
CA VAL A 175 22.94 35.61 1.15
C VAL A 175 22.90 36.71 2.19
N THR A 176 23.94 37.53 2.26
CA THR A 176 24.07 38.57 3.29
C THR A 176 24.49 39.91 2.68
N ASN A 177 24.15 41.00 3.36
CA ASN A 177 24.67 42.34 3.03
C ASN A 177 26.02 42.65 3.73
N ARG A 178 26.49 41.79 4.63
CA ARG A 178 27.73 41.95 5.41
C ARG A 178 28.49 40.63 5.56
N PRO A 179 29.83 40.64 5.73
CA PRO A 179 30.59 39.43 6.00
C PRO A 179 30.09 38.70 7.26
N ILE A 180 30.09 37.37 7.24
CA ILE A 180 29.78 36.52 8.39
C ILE A 180 30.92 35.53 8.61
N GLN A 181 31.07 35.03 9.85
CA GLN A 181 32.00 33.96 10.20
C GLN A 181 31.34 32.62 9.87
N ASP A 182 31.49 32.16 8.63
CA ASP A 182 30.91 30.93 8.11
C ASP A 182 31.43 29.66 8.80
N GLN A 183 32.63 29.72 9.40
CA GLN A 183 33.19 28.62 10.19
C GLN A 183 32.32 28.24 11.41
N LEU A 184 31.52 29.18 11.94
CA LEU A 184 30.59 28.90 13.05
C LEU A 184 29.39 28.04 12.63
N LEU A 185 29.15 27.91 11.32
CA LEU A 185 28.10 27.07 10.74
C LEU A 185 28.61 25.69 10.37
N ALA A 186 29.92 25.50 10.30
CA ALA A 186 30.53 24.23 9.97
C ALA A 186 30.39 23.24 11.14
N GLN A 187 30.18 21.97 10.79
CA GLN A 187 30.01 20.89 11.76
C GLN A 187 30.65 19.62 11.19
N GLU A 188 31.47 18.95 11.99
CA GLU A 188 31.94 17.61 11.65
C GLU A 188 30.79 16.60 11.67
N GLY A 189 30.68 15.82 10.59
CA GLY A 189 29.74 14.71 10.52
C GLY A 189 30.16 13.53 11.39
N PHE A 190 29.30 12.52 11.45
CA PHE A 190 29.58 11.25 12.09
C PHE A 190 29.07 10.08 11.23
N ARG A 191 29.66 8.90 11.41
CA ARG A 191 29.28 7.70 10.66
C ARG A 191 27.99 7.12 11.24
N PRO A 192 26.89 7.04 10.46
CA PRO A 192 25.69 6.32 10.89
C PRO A 192 25.97 4.82 11.04
N GLY A 193 25.21 4.14 11.89
CA GLY A 193 25.31 2.70 12.14
C GLY A 193 26.48 2.25 13.01
N GLU A 194 27.29 3.17 13.54
CA GLU A 194 28.42 2.81 14.40
C GLU A 194 27.94 2.26 15.75
N THR A 195 28.55 1.15 16.18
CA THR A 195 28.34 0.54 17.49
C THR A 195 29.52 0.83 18.40
N LYS A 196 29.25 1.37 19.59
CA LYS A 196 30.24 1.59 20.65
C LYS A 196 29.86 0.88 21.93
N GLU A 197 30.87 0.36 22.62
CA GLU A 197 30.70 -0.30 23.91
C GLU A 197 31.50 0.42 24.99
N TYR A 198 30.84 0.77 26.10
CA TYR A 198 31.41 1.47 27.23
C TYR A 198 31.37 0.59 28.48
N GLN A 199 32.55 0.15 28.90
CA GLN A 199 32.72 -0.67 30.10
C GLN A 199 33.28 0.18 31.23
N ARG A 200 32.65 0.10 32.39
CA ARG A 200 33.07 0.81 33.60
C ARG A 200 34.40 0.21 34.10
N SER A 201 35.50 0.95 34.00
CA SER A 201 36.79 0.49 34.54
C SER A 201 36.80 0.54 36.07
N LYS A 202 37.41 -0.47 36.72
CA LYS A 202 37.67 -0.45 38.16
C LYS A 202 39.02 0.26 38.40
N SER A 203 38.98 1.36 39.18
CA SER A 203 40.05 2.33 39.49
C SER A 203 40.33 3.33 38.35
N VAL A 204 40.21 4.64 38.53
CA VAL A 204 40.78 5.52 39.56
C VAL A 204 39.72 6.45 40.17
N ALA A 205 39.96 6.82 41.43
CA ALA A 205 39.18 7.73 42.26
C ALA A 205 38.67 9.00 41.55
N ASP A 206 37.51 9.45 42.02
CA ASP A 206 36.92 10.79 41.89
C ASP A 206 37.91 11.87 41.46
N ARG A 207 37.89 12.24 40.17
CA ARG A 207 38.07 13.63 39.72
C ARG A 207 37.33 13.85 38.41
N GLY A 208 36.22 14.57 38.52
CA GLY A 208 35.46 15.07 37.39
C GLY A 208 33.99 14.85 37.61
N GLY A 209 33.42 15.45 38.66
CA GLY A 209 31.97 15.57 38.76
C GLY A 209 31.41 16.15 37.47
N LEU A 210 30.14 15.83 37.18
CA LEU A 210 29.30 16.61 36.28
C LEU A 210 29.70 18.06 36.45
N GLY A 211 30.42 18.60 35.46
CA GLY A 211 30.76 20.00 35.44
C GLY A 211 29.42 20.68 35.60
N GLN A 212 29.20 21.31 36.76
CA GLN A 212 28.09 22.21 36.97
C GLN A 212 28.02 23.01 35.68
N ALA A 213 26.88 22.93 34.98
CA ALA A 213 26.53 23.98 34.07
C ALA A 213 26.78 25.26 34.87
N ARG A 214 27.83 25.99 34.51
CA ARG A 214 27.89 27.39 34.89
C ARG A 214 26.71 27.97 34.14
N PHE A 215 25.56 27.98 34.81
CA PHE A 215 24.64 29.09 34.71
C PHE A 215 25.48 30.31 35.01
N ILE A 216 26.09 30.87 33.96
CA ILE A 216 26.47 32.26 33.98
C ILE A 216 25.12 32.97 33.98
N ASN A 217 24.75 33.47 35.17
CA ASN A 217 23.81 34.58 35.28
C ASN A 217 24.14 35.60 34.20
N ASP A 218 23.11 36.09 33.53
CA ASP A 218 23.04 37.41 32.93
C ASP A 218 24.32 37.90 32.23
N PHE A 219 24.37 37.65 30.93
CA PHE A 219 24.67 38.74 30.02
C PHE A 219 23.40 39.06 29.22
N TYR A 220 22.33 39.47 29.91
CA TYR A 220 21.49 40.52 29.34
C TYR A 220 22.35 41.79 29.40
N LEU A 221 23.06 42.08 28.31
CA LEU A 221 23.43 43.46 28.05
C LEU A 221 22.14 44.15 27.63
N ASP A 222 21.62 44.99 28.51
CA ASP A 222 20.70 46.06 28.14
C ASP A 222 21.34 46.82 26.98
N ALA A 223 20.80 46.60 25.78
CA ALA A 223 21.05 47.46 24.63
C ALA A 223 20.02 48.59 24.67
N GLU A 224 20.14 49.46 25.68
CA GLU A 224 19.68 50.85 25.57
C GLU A 224 20.90 51.72 25.24
N ASP A 225 20.69 52.66 24.31
CA ASP A 225 21.67 53.56 23.67
C ASP A 225 22.53 53.00 22.52
N ALA A 226 21.86 52.75 21.38
CA ALA A 226 22.37 53.18 20.09
C ALA A 226 21.22 53.85 19.31
N GLY A 227 21.36 55.16 19.04
CA GLY A 227 20.37 55.96 18.30
C GLY A 227 20.14 55.44 16.87
N PRO A 228 19.11 55.97 16.17
CA PRO A 228 18.74 55.47 14.86
C PRO A 228 19.64 56.09 13.79
N GLU A 229 20.80 55.48 13.50
CA GLU A 229 21.54 55.75 12.27
C GLU A 229 22.02 54.46 11.59
N GLU A 230 21.48 54.23 10.40
CA GLU A 230 21.98 53.41 9.28
C GLU A 230 22.82 52.16 9.58
N SER A 231 22.18 50.97 9.65
CA SER A 231 22.61 49.71 9.00
C SER A 231 22.20 48.44 9.77
N GLU A 232 21.00 47.92 9.52
CA GLU A 232 20.63 46.57 9.96
C GLU A 232 21.33 45.48 9.10
N SER A 233 21.95 44.51 9.77
CA SER A 233 22.44 43.28 9.13
C SER A 233 21.25 42.52 8.56
N ASP A 234 21.25 42.28 7.25
CA ASP A 234 20.15 41.62 6.55
C ASP A 234 20.68 40.43 5.75
N TRP A 235 19.93 39.34 5.80
CA TRP A 235 20.31 38.07 5.21
C TRP A 235 19.07 37.23 4.93
N PHE A 236 19.20 36.22 4.08
CA PHE A 236 18.24 35.13 3.94
C PHE A 236 18.95 33.88 3.42
N SER A 237 18.23 32.77 3.34
CA SER A 237 18.75 31.53 2.80
C SER A 237 17.97 31.01 1.60
N ARG A 238 18.65 30.25 0.75
CA ARG A 238 18.02 29.49 -0.34
C ARG A 238 18.69 28.13 -0.44
N SER A 239 17.91 27.08 -0.67
CA SER A 239 18.41 25.70 -0.74
C SER A 239 18.06 25.06 -2.08
N ILE A 240 18.88 24.10 -2.48
CA ILE A 240 18.56 23.13 -3.53
C ILE A 240 18.85 21.73 -3.00
N ALA A 241 17.85 20.87 -3.08
CA ALA A 241 17.94 19.45 -2.79
C ALA A 241 18.17 18.70 -4.10
N VAL A 242 19.26 17.94 -4.22
CA VAL A 242 19.58 17.19 -5.42
C VAL A 242 19.38 15.71 -5.14
N ARG A 243 18.35 15.13 -5.74
CA ARG A 243 18.04 13.70 -5.63
C ARG A 243 18.61 12.98 -6.83
N CYS A 244 19.61 12.13 -6.61
CA CYS A 244 20.13 11.25 -7.65
C CYS A 244 19.39 9.92 -7.61
N VAL A 245 19.00 9.39 -8.78
CA VAL A 245 18.22 8.15 -8.89
C VAL A 245 18.85 7.21 -9.92
N ALA A 246 19.03 5.94 -9.55
CA ALA A 246 19.58 4.93 -10.46
C ALA A 246 18.57 4.61 -11.57
N ARG A 247 19.02 4.64 -12.82
CA ARG A 247 18.28 4.18 -14.00
C ARG A 247 19.02 3.04 -14.66
N GLU A 248 18.31 2.02 -15.08
CA GLU A 248 18.91 0.87 -15.75
C GLU A 248 18.84 1.04 -17.28
N ALA A 249 17.76 1.63 -17.82
CA ALA A 249 17.61 1.83 -19.26
C ALA A 249 16.43 2.76 -19.61
N ARG A 250 16.29 3.11 -20.89
CA ARG A 250 15.12 3.80 -21.44
C ARG A 250 14.45 2.94 -22.51
N VAL A 251 13.14 2.71 -22.38
CA VAL A 251 12.32 2.02 -23.38
C VAL A 251 11.70 3.02 -24.34
N GLY A 252 11.54 2.59 -25.60
CA GLY A 252 10.95 3.33 -26.70
C GLY A 252 10.90 2.42 -27.91
N ALA A 253 11.36 2.88 -29.08
CA ALA A 253 11.38 2.08 -30.32
C ALA A 253 12.25 0.80 -30.26
N LYS A 254 13.01 0.58 -29.19
CA LYS A 254 13.79 -0.63 -28.95
C LYS A 254 13.38 -1.28 -27.64
N ALA A 255 13.38 -2.61 -27.62
CA ALA A 255 13.15 -3.39 -26.42
C ALA A 255 14.33 -3.24 -25.45
N VAL A 256 14.03 -3.37 -24.17
CA VAL A 256 14.98 -3.27 -23.08
C VAL A 256 14.95 -4.56 -22.27
N THR A 257 16.13 -5.08 -21.95
CA THR A 257 16.29 -6.25 -21.07
C THR A 257 16.95 -5.82 -19.77
N LEU A 258 16.34 -6.15 -18.64
CA LEU A 258 16.83 -5.83 -17.29
C LEU A 258 17.09 -7.10 -16.48
N ALA A 259 17.75 -6.96 -15.33
CA ALA A 259 17.99 -8.03 -14.35
C ALA A 259 18.55 -9.33 -14.95
N GLY A 260 19.49 -9.22 -15.91
CA GLY A 260 20.13 -10.38 -16.53
C GLY A 260 19.21 -11.23 -17.41
N GLY A 261 18.10 -10.67 -17.91
CA GLY A 261 17.13 -11.37 -18.75
C GLY A 261 15.80 -11.67 -18.06
N SER A 262 15.72 -11.48 -16.74
CA SER A 262 14.49 -11.76 -15.98
C SER A 262 13.33 -10.83 -16.29
N ILE A 263 13.61 -9.66 -16.89
CA ILE A 263 12.59 -8.70 -17.33
C ILE A 263 12.94 -8.26 -18.76
N VAL A 264 11.96 -8.32 -19.65
CA VAL A 264 12.06 -7.76 -21.01
C VAL A 264 10.88 -6.84 -21.24
N VAL A 265 11.14 -5.54 -21.32
CA VAL A 265 10.14 -4.55 -21.75
C VAL A 265 10.22 -4.41 -23.26
N LYS A 266 9.14 -4.74 -23.97
CA LYS A 266 9.12 -4.74 -25.45
C LYS A 266 9.23 -3.32 -26.00
N ALA A 267 9.70 -3.24 -27.24
CA ALA A 267 9.73 -1.98 -27.98
C ALA A 267 8.31 -1.43 -28.16
N HIS A 268 8.19 -0.12 -28.11
CA HIS A 268 6.95 0.60 -28.34
C HIS A 268 7.22 1.83 -29.22
N SER A 269 6.40 2.04 -30.24
CA SER A 269 6.63 3.11 -31.23
C SER A 269 6.17 4.50 -30.76
N GLY A 270 5.04 4.57 -30.05
CA GLY A 270 4.45 5.82 -29.53
C GLY A 270 4.75 6.17 -28.07
N PHE A 271 5.21 5.22 -27.26
CA PHE A 271 5.47 5.38 -25.82
C PHE A 271 6.97 5.29 -25.53
N GLN A 272 7.44 6.15 -24.63
CA GLN A 272 8.81 6.08 -24.11
C GLN A 272 8.82 6.30 -22.60
N ALA A 273 9.74 5.65 -21.89
CA ALA A 273 9.90 5.79 -20.45
C ALA A 273 11.30 5.39 -19.98
N ASP A 274 11.76 5.97 -18.88
CA ASP A 274 12.95 5.52 -18.17
C ASP A 274 12.57 4.40 -17.20
N LEU A 275 13.41 3.37 -17.14
CA LEU A 275 13.23 2.16 -16.36
C LEU A 275 14.31 2.05 -15.29
N GLY A 276 13.88 1.83 -14.04
CA GLY A 276 14.74 1.59 -12.90
C GLY A 276 14.39 0.29 -12.20
N LEU A 277 15.35 -0.29 -11.48
CA LEU A 277 15.11 -1.40 -10.57
C LEU A 277 15.48 -0.97 -9.16
N SER A 278 14.56 -1.22 -8.24
CA SER A 278 14.81 -1.02 -6.81
C SER A 278 14.52 -2.30 -6.04
N ALA A 279 15.28 -2.48 -4.96
CA ALA A 279 14.97 -3.46 -3.94
C ALA A 279 14.11 -2.78 -2.89
N ALA A 280 12.96 -3.36 -2.64
CA ALA A 280 12.10 -2.93 -1.57
C ALA A 280 12.70 -3.29 -0.21
N THR A 281 13.05 -2.28 0.57
CA THR A 281 13.47 -2.46 1.97
C THR A 281 12.31 -2.09 2.92
N PRO A 282 12.12 -2.84 4.02
CA PRO A 282 11.04 -2.61 4.99
C PRO A 282 11.02 -1.20 5.64
N ASN A 283 12.11 -0.45 5.54
CA ASN A 283 12.32 0.83 6.22
C ASN A 283 12.27 2.06 5.29
N SER A 284 11.79 1.94 4.05
CA SER A 284 11.63 3.11 3.17
C SER A 284 10.46 4.01 3.61
N ARG A 285 10.66 5.34 3.54
CA ARG A 285 9.79 6.44 4.06
C ARG A 285 8.37 6.54 3.52
N ASP A 286 8.06 5.85 2.44
CA ASP A 286 6.69 5.78 1.97
C ASP A 286 5.98 4.71 2.83
N LEU A 287 4.67 4.86 3.09
CA LEU A 287 3.81 3.68 3.28
C LEU A 287 3.88 2.90 1.98
N SER A 288 5.00 2.23 1.77
CA SER A 288 5.38 1.70 0.49
C SER A 288 4.42 0.56 0.21
N VAL A 289 4.20 0.32 -1.08
CA VAL A 289 3.69 -0.94 -1.64
C VAL A 289 4.04 -2.15 -0.76
N MET A 290 5.20 -2.11 -0.11
CA MET A 290 5.83 -3.15 0.67
C MET A 290 5.32 -3.38 2.07
N SER A 291 4.85 -2.39 2.85
CA SER A 291 4.31 -2.70 4.18
C SER A 291 3.07 -3.59 4.05
N VAL A 292 2.27 -3.32 3.02
CA VAL A 292 1.05 -4.07 2.71
C VAL A 292 1.33 -5.31 1.86
N ILE A 293 2.24 -5.28 0.85
CA ILE A 293 2.59 -6.52 0.14
C ILE A 293 3.37 -7.48 1.05
N THR A 294 4.23 -7.02 1.96
CA THR A 294 4.85 -7.90 2.96
C THR A 294 3.79 -8.50 3.88
N GLN A 295 2.81 -7.70 4.33
CA GLN A 295 1.67 -8.20 5.11
C GLN A 295 0.77 -9.17 4.33
N LEU A 296 0.63 -9.00 3.01
CA LEU A 296 -0.09 -9.91 2.12
C LEU A 296 0.73 -11.19 1.80
N ALA A 297 2.05 -11.07 1.64
CA ALA A 297 2.99 -12.18 1.41
C ALA A 297 3.23 -13.03 2.67
N GLU A 298 3.00 -12.46 3.86
CA GLU A 298 2.98 -13.20 5.14
C GLU A 298 1.75 -14.13 5.28
N GLN A 299 0.73 -14.00 4.40
CA GLN A 299 -0.41 -14.90 4.36
C GLN A 299 -0.10 -16.16 3.52
N GLU A 300 -0.65 -17.33 3.91
CA GLU A 300 -0.42 -18.59 3.18
C GLU A 300 -0.81 -18.49 1.69
N GLY A 301 0.17 -18.58 0.79
CA GLY A 301 -0.06 -18.72 -0.65
C GLY A 301 0.29 -17.52 -1.53
N ALA A 302 0.99 -16.51 -1.01
CA ALA A 302 1.54 -15.39 -1.79
C ALA A 302 3.06 -15.28 -1.67
N GLU A 303 3.74 -14.97 -2.78
CA GLU A 303 5.19 -14.76 -2.83
C GLU A 303 5.53 -13.58 -3.75
N MET A 304 6.37 -12.65 -3.30
CA MET A 304 6.83 -11.57 -4.16
C MET A 304 7.87 -12.07 -5.16
N LEU A 305 7.67 -11.75 -6.45
CA LEU A 305 8.63 -12.09 -7.48
C LEU A 305 9.92 -11.26 -7.31
N GLN A 306 11.04 -11.96 -7.15
CA GLN A 306 12.37 -11.35 -7.18
C GLN A 306 12.92 -11.36 -8.60
N PHE A 307 13.61 -10.29 -8.99
CA PHE A 307 14.23 -10.16 -10.30
C PHE A 307 15.71 -10.55 -10.25
N GLY A 308 16.11 -11.47 -11.12
CA GLY A 308 17.50 -11.94 -11.21
C GLY A 308 17.94 -12.80 -10.00
N ARG A 309 19.24 -13.06 -9.90
CA ARG A 309 19.82 -13.78 -8.75
C ARG A 309 20.16 -12.81 -7.63
N ALA A 310 20.01 -13.24 -6.38
CA ALA A 310 20.46 -12.50 -5.21
C ALA A 310 21.92 -12.06 -5.39
N SER A 311 22.11 -10.74 -5.59
CA SER A 311 23.44 -10.18 -5.63
C SER A 311 24.04 -10.24 -4.23
N ARG A 312 25.37 -10.26 -4.11
CA ARG A 312 26.08 -10.14 -2.82
C ARG A 312 25.90 -8.75 -2.16
N SER A 313 24.91 -7.96 -2.58
CA SER A 313 24.62 -6.66 -1.99
C SER A 313 23.82 -6.84 -0.69
N LEU A 314 24.05 -5.93 0.26
CA LEU A 314 23.35 -5.87 1.55
C LEU A 314 21.82 -5.61 1.42
N PHE A 315 21.30 -5.37 0.21
CA PHE A 315 19.94 -4.90 -0.04
C PHE A 315 19.00 -5.94 -0.71
N GLY A 316 19.42 -7.21 -0.87
CA GLY A 316 18.59 -8.25 -1.50
C GLY A 316 18.49 -8.14 -3.03
N ALA A 317 17.78 -9.06 -3.68
CA ALA A 317 17.47 -8.99 -5.11
C ALA A 317 16.41 -7.90 -5.36
N PRO A 318 16.49 -7.13 -6.46
CA PRO A 318 15.46 -6.15 -6.79
C PRO A 318 14.12 -6.85 -7.05
N ASN A 319 13.03 -6.18 -6.68
CA ASN A 319 11.66 -6.72 -6.75
C ASN A 319 10.61 -5.64 -7.10
N VAL A 320 11.07 -4.41 -7.39
CA VAL A 320 10.24 -3.31 -7.88
C VAL A 320 10.80 -2.79 -9.21
N LEU A 321 9.92 -2.67 -10.21
CA LEU A 321 10.22 -2.04 -11.50
C LEU A 321 9.66 -0.61 -11.47
N GLU A 322 10.52 0.37 -11.68
CA GLU A 322 10.15 1.78 -11.69
C GLU A 322 10.07 2.29 -13.13
N ILE A 323 8.96 2.94 -13.47
CA ILE A 323 8.71 3.57 -14.77
C ILE A 323 8.54 5.07 -14.53
N THR A 324 9.46 5.87 -15.06
CA THR A 324 9.49 7.32 -14.84
C THR A 324 9.72 8.07 -16.14
N GLY A 325 9.52 9.40 -16.13
CA GLY A 325 9.85 10.24 -17.29
C GLY A 325 9.09 9.84 -18.56
N TYR A 326 7.90 9.24 -18.39
CA TYR A 326 7.16 8.62 -19.48
C TYR A 326 6.33 9.64 -20.28
N SER A 327 6.13 9.36 -21.56
CA SER A 327 5.30 10.15 -22.49
C SER A 327 4.67 9.25 -23.56
N GLY A 328 3.59 9.71 -24.18
CA GLY A 328 2.82 8.93 -25.17
C GLY A 328 1.84 7.94 -24.56
N GLU A 329 1.35 8.21 -23.34
CA GLU A 329 0.46 7.33 -22.57
C GLU A 329 -0.88 7.06 -23.27
N GLU A 330 -1.33 7.99 -24.12
CA GLU A 330 -2.53 7.89 -24.94
C GLU A 330 -2.46 6.74 -25.97
N THR A 331 -1.24 6.37 -26.41
CA THR A 331 -1.04 5.30 -27.39
C THR A 331 -1.21 3.90 -26.80
N LEU A 332 -1.14 3.79 -25.46
CA LEU A 332 -1.21 2.51 -24.75
C LEU A 332 -2.56 1.80 -24.89
N ALA A 333 -3.63 2.57 -25.14
CA ALA A 333 -4.97 2.01 -25.31
C ALA A 333 -5.01 1.03 -26.50
N ASP A 334 -4.35 1.38 -27.60
CA ASP A 334 -4.28 0.59 -28.83
C ASP A 334 -3.11 -0.39 -28.83
N ASP A 335 -1.90 0.07 -28.47
CA ASP A 335 -0.66 -0.71 -28.41
C ASP A 335 -0.17 -0.82 -26.95
N PRO A 336 -0.40 -1.94 -26.23
CA PRO A 336 -0.09 -2.00 -24.80
C PRO A 336 1.42 -2.04 -24.50
N LEU A 337 1.82 -1.37 -23.42
CA LEU A 337 3.16 -1.56 -22.85
C LEU A 337 3.30 -3.01 -22.38
N THR A 338 4.18 -3.76 -23.04
CA THR A 338 4.33 -5.21 -22.82
C THR A 338 5.61 -5.52 -22.06
N ILE A 339 5.48 -6.21 -20.93
CA ILE A 339 6.57 -6.62 -20.04
C ILE A 339 6.56 -8.15 -19.93
N GLU A 340 7.62 -8.81 -20.37
CA GLU A 340 7.82 -10.25 -20.18
C GLU A 340 8.71 -10.50 -18.95
N LEU A 341 8.29 -11.44 -18.10
CA LEU A 341 8.91 -11.75 -16.81
C LEU A 341 9.25 -13.24 -16.72
N GLU A 342 10.46 -13.55 -16.25
CA GLU A 342 10.87 -14.89 -15.83
C GLU A 342 10.25 -15.22 -14.46
N ALA A 343 8.93 -15.41 -14.42
CA ALA A 343 8.17 -15.56 -13.18
C ALA A 343 8.25 -16.97 -12.54
N GLY A 344 8.70 -17.98 -13.30
CA GLY A 344 8.81 -19.36 -12.83
C GLY A 344 7.48 -19.95 -12.36
N LEU A 345 6.36 -19.58 -13.00
CA LEU A 345 5.01 -19.98 -12.60
C LEU A 345 4.80 -21.49 -12.76
N GLN A 346 4.40 -22.15 -11.69
CA GLN A 346 3.98 -23.55 -11.66
C GLN A 346 2.50 -23.73 -12.03
N ALA A 347 2.03 -24.97 -12.14
CA ALA A 347 0.60 -25.25 -12.34
C ALA A 347 -0.20 -24.77 -11.11
N GLY A 348 -1.28 -24.00 -11.34
CA GLY A 348 -2.06 -23.37 -10.26
C GLY A 348 -1.48 -22.08 -9.68
N GLU A 349 -0.31 -21.65 -10.14
CA GLU A 349 0.26 -20.33 -9.82
C GLU A 349 -0.11 -19.29 -10.87
N SER A 350 -0.38 -18.09 -10.39
CA SER A 350 -0.74 -16.92 -11.20
C SER A 350 0.06 -15.69 -10.72
N LEU A 351 0.21 -14.68 -11.58
CA LEU A 351 1.00 -13.48 -11.27
C LEU A 351 0.11 -12.23 -11.24
N LEU A 352 0.11 -11.50 -10.13
CA LEU A 352 -0.64 -10.28 -9.94
C LEU A 352 0.30 -9.06 -9.96
N PRO A 353 0.26 -8.22 -11.01
CA PRO A 353 0.98 -6.96 -11.05
C PRO A 353 0.22 -5.89 -10.25
N LEU A 354 0.96 -5.16 -9.41
CA LEU A 354 0.44 -4.17 -8.49
C LEU A 354 1.21 -2.85 -8.63
N THR A 355 0.50 -1.74 -8.47
CA THR A 355 1.10 -0.42 -8.27
C THR A 355 0.53 0.27 -7.04
N PHE A 356 1.09 1.42 -6.69
CA PHE A 356 0.65 2.25 -5.58
C PHE A 356 0.69 3.73 -5.96
N ASP A 357 -0.41 4.43 -5.68
CA ASP A 357 -0.60 5.83 -6.07
C ASP A 357 -0.18 6.84 -4.97
N GLY A 358 0.41 6.35 -3.87
CA GLY A 358 0.74 7.15 -2.67
C GLY A 358 -0.21 6.92 -1.50
N GLN A 359 -1.38 6.32 -1.74
CA GLN A 359 -2.38 6.01 -0.70
C GLN A 359 -2.99 4.61 -0.85
N HIS A 360 -3.09 4.07 -2.06
CA HIS A 360 -3.80 2.85 -2.39
C HIS A 360 -3.08 1.97 -3.42
N ILE A 361 -3.29 0.66 -3.29
CA ILE A 361 -2.80 -0.39 -4.18
C ILE A 361 -3.77 -0.57 -5.34
N LEU A 362 -3.25 -0.59 -6.56
CA LEU A 362 -4.07 -0.82 -7.75
C LEU A 362 -3.51 -2.01 -8.53
N PRO A 363 -4.34 -3.00 -8.90
CA PRO A 363 -3.93 -4.01 -9.87
C PRO A 363 -3.70 -3.34 -11.23
N VAL A 364 -2.62 -3.70 -11.91
CA VAL A 364 -2.23 -3.07 -13.18
C VAL A 364 -2.01 -4.11 -14.26
N GLY A 365 -2.52 -3.81 -15.46
CA GLY A 365 -2.30 -4.63 -16.63
C GLY A 365 -3.00 -5.98 -16.61
N GLU A 366 -2.77 -6.74 -17.67
CA GLU A 366 -3.33 -8.06 -17.90
C GLU A 366 -2.19 -9.06 -18.01
N VAL A 367 -2.37 -10.22 -17.38
CA VAL A 367 -1.34 -11.26 -17.33
C VAL A 367 -1.72 -12.42 -18.25
N GLU A 368 -0.77 -12.80 -19.08
CA GLU A 368 -0.82 -14.00 -19.90
C GLU A 368 0.35 -14.91 -19.51
N ARG A 369 0.06 -16.16 -19.16
CA ARG A 369 1.10 -17.16 -18.91
C ARG A 369 1.66 -17.64 -20.26
N LEU A 370 2.97 -17.53 -20.41
CA LEU A 370 3.70 -18.00 -21.58
C LEU A 370 4.28 -19.41 -21.32
N THR A 371 4.86 -20.01 -22.35
CA THR A 371 5.61 -21.27 -22.21
C THR A 371 6.77 -21.13 -21.22
N ASP A 372 7.19 -22.23 -20.61
CA ASP A 372 8.34 -22.31 -19.69
C ASP A 372 8.19 -21.54 -18.36
N GLY A 373 6.96 -21.19 -17.97
CA GLY A 373 6.68 -20.53 -16.69
C GLY A 373 6.91 -19.02 -16.69
N LYS A 374 7.14 -18.42 -17.86
CA LYS A 374 7.19 -16.96 -18.03
C LYS A 374 5.79 -16.35 -17.99
N ALA A 375 5.72 -15.05 -17.72
CA ALA A 375 4.50 -14.28 -17.75
C ALA A 375 4.67 -13.04 -18.64
N ARG A 376 3.63 -12.68 -19.39
CA ARG A 376 3.52 -11.42 -20.11
C ARG A 376 2.51 -10.53 -19.41
N VAL A 377 2.91 -9.32 -19.07
CA VAL A 377 2.06 -8.28 -18.50
C VAL A 377 1.84 -7.20 -19.57
N SER A 378 0.57 -6.93 -19.88
CA SER A 378 0.17 -5.93 -20.88
C SER A 378 -0.56 -4.78 -20.22
N ILE A 379 -0.03 -3.55 -20.34
CA ILE A 379 -0.58 -2.36 -19.69
C ILE A 379 -1.12 -1.40 -20.75
N ARG A 380 -2.45 -1.27 -20.80
CA ARG A 380 -3.16 -0.36 -21.73
C ARG A 380 -3.42 1.03 -21.19
N GLN A 381 -3.39 1.16 -19.86
CA GLN A 381 -3.61 2.42 -19.18
C GLN A 381 -2.73 2.47 -17.93
N LEU A 382 -1.97 3.54 -17.78
CA LEU A 382 -1.24 3.82 -16.56
C LEU A 382 -2.20 4.46 -15.54
N PRO A 383 -2.21 4.02 -14.27
CA PRO A 383 -3.03 4.65 -13.25
C PRO A 383 -2.70 6.13 -13.05
N GLU A 384 -3.72 6.95 -12.77
CA GLU A 384 -3.50 8.34 -12.38
C GLU A 384 -2.82 8.37 -10.99
N ASN A 385 -1.59 8.88 -10.91
CA ASN A 385 -0.91 9.04 -9.63
C ASN A 385 -1.62 10.10 -8.78
N GLY A 386 -2.36 9.65 -7.76
CA GLY A 386 -3.19 10.47 -6.88
C GLY A 386 -2.45 11.31 -5.83
N ALA A 387 -1.16 11.09 -5.62
CA ALA A 387 -0.40 11.91 -4.68
C ALA A 387 0.28 13.10 -5.38
N ARG A 388 -0.10 14.30 -4.95
CA ARG A 388 0.79 15.48 -4.89
C ARG A 388 1.99 15.17 -3.97
N SER A 389 2.82 14.19 -4.34
CA SER A 389 4.23 14.24 -3.98
C SER A 389 4.77 15.50 -4.64
N ARG A 390 5.50 16.32 -3.90
CA ARG A 390 6.18 17.51 -4.44
C ARG A 390 7.22 17.17 -5.54
N SER A 391 7.41 15.90 -5.89
CA SER A 391 8.18 15.46 -7.05
C SER A 391 7.44 15.74 -8.35
N LEU A 392 7.94 16.70 -9.14
CA LEU A 392 7.41 17.16 -10.44
C LEU A 392 7.41 16.11 -11.58
N THR A 393 7.67 14.82 -11.31
CA THR A 393 7.69 13.75 -12.33
C THR A 393 6.77 12.59 -11.98
N LYS A 394 5.90 12.20 -12.92
CA LYS A 394 5.08 10.98 -12.82
C LYS A 394 6.01 9.75 -12.71
N ALA A 395 5.97 9.05 -11.58
CA ALA A 395 6.71 7.80 -11.35
C ALA A 395 5.72 6.68 -11.02
N LEU A 396 5.76 5.58 -11.77
CA LEU A 396 4.96 4.39 -11.54
C LEU A 396 5.86 3.27 -11.00
N LYS A 397 5.56 2.78 -9.81
CA LYS A 397 6.27 1.64 -9.21
C LYS A 397 5.43 0.37 -9.39
N LEU A 398 6.00 -0.66 -9.99
CA LEU A 398 5.35 -1.95 -10.24
C LEU A 398 6.01 -3.05 -9.40
N ALA A 399 5.18 -3.79 -8.67
CA ALA A 399 5.56 -5.02 -7.98
C ALA A 399 4.73 -6.19 -8.54
N PHE A 400 5.26 -7.41 -8.46
CA PHE A 400 4.56 -8.59 -8.98
C PHE A 400 4.47 -9.66 -7.88
N LEU A 401 3.25 -10.09 -7.59
CA LEU A 401 2.95 -11.08 -6.56
C LEU A 401 2.56 -12.40 -7.23
N LYS A 402 3.32 -13.47 -6.97
CA LYS A 402 2.94 -14.83 -7.30
C LYS A 402 1.88 -15.29 -6.30
N LEU A 403 0.83 -15.92 -6.80
CA LEU A 403 -0.31 -16.38 -6.02
C LEU A 403 -0.59 -17.84 -6.34
N VAL A 404 -0.76 -18.67 -5.32
CA VAL A 404 -1.25 -20.04 -5.46
C VAL A 404 -2.77 -20.03 -5.37
N LEU A 405 -3.44 -20.10 -6.52
CA LEU A 405 -4.89 -20.20 -6.57
C LEU A 405 -5.28 -21.66 -6.34
N ARG A 406 -5.69 -22.01 -5.10
CA ARG A 406 -6.15 -23.38 -4.77
C ARG A 406 -7.37 -23.73 -5.64
N GLN A 407 -7.17 -24.63 -6.61
CA GLN A 407 -8.21 -25.08 -7.55
C GLN A 407 -9.12 -26.17 -6.96
N ASP A 408 -8.62 -26.93 -5.98
CA ASP A 408 -9.38 -27.95 -5.26
C ASP A 408 -9.68 -27.49 -3.84
N ARG A 409 -10.87 -26.94 -3.61
CA ARG A 409 -11.44 -26.83 -2.27
C ARG A 409 -12.46 -27.93 -2.08
N PRO A 410 -12.17 -28.97 -1.28
CA PRO A 410 -13.20 -29.92 -0.89
C PRO A 410 -14.37 -29.19 -0.25
N GLN A 411 -15.59 -29.64 -0.52
CA GLN A 411 -16.78 -29.08 0.13
C GLN A 411 -16.80 -29.56 1.58
N TYR A 412 -16.50 -28.65 2.50
CA TYR A 412 -16.33 -28.94 3.92
C TYR A 412 -17.54 -28.49 4.71
N LEU A 413 -18.14 -29.41 5.46
CA LEU A 413 -19.01 -29.09 6.57
C LEU A 413 -18.17 -29.14 7.85
N ARG A 414 -18.09 -28.03 8.60
CA ARG A 414 -17.26 -27.92 9.82
C ARG A 414 -18.07 -27.37 10.98
N TRP A 415 -17.79 -27.81 12.20
CA TRP A 415 -18.36 -27.20 13.40
C TRP A 415 -17.46 -26.08 13.92
N VAL A 416 -18.07 -25.09 14.57
CA VAL A 416 -17.34 -23.93 15.12
C VAL A 416 -17.05 -24.14 16.61
N ASP A 417 -15.77 -24.02 16.98
CA ASP A 417 -15.28 -24.06 18.35
C ASP A 417 -15.08 -22.65 18.90
N TYR A 418 -16.01 -22.22 19.75
CA TYR A 418 -15.94 -20.96 20.49
C TYR A 418 -15.23 -21.09 21.85
N GLY A 419 -14.73 -22.28 22.20
CA GLY A 419 -14.05 -22.53 23.49
C GLY A 419 -12.62 -22.00 23.56
N GLN A 420 -12.08 -21.47 22.45
CA GLN A 420 -10.71 -20.95 22.37
C GLN A 420 -10.70 -19.42 22.19
N ALA A 421 -9.55 -18.79 22.50
CA ALA A 421 -9.38 -17.34 22.34
C ALA A 421 -9.56 -16.84 20.89
N LYS A 422 -9.35 -17.71 19.90
CA LYS A 422 -9.68 -17.47 18.49
C LYS A 422 -10.70 -18.51 18.05
N VAL A 423 -11.75 -18.06 17.36
CA VAL A 423 -12.77 -18.94 16.78
C VAL A 423 -12.11 -19.89 15.78
N ARG A 424 -12.32 -21.19 15.94
CA ARG A 424 -11.78 -22.22 15.01
C ARG A 424 -12.90 -23.03 14.40
N ARG A 425 -12.73 -23.42 13.13
CA ARG A 425 -13.63 -24.33 12.41
C ARG A 425 -12.98 -25.70 12.30
N GLN A 426 -13.68 -26.75 12.70
CA GLN A 426 -13.14 -28.12 12.75
C GLN A 426 -13.97 -29.07 11.88
N ASP A 427 -13.29 -29.86 11.06
CA ASP A 427 -13.86 -30.87 10.16
C ASP A 427 -14.03 -32.24 10.86
N GLN A 428 -13.20 -32.54 11.86
CA GLN A 428 -13.30 -33.78 12.62
C GLN A 428 -14.44 -33.76 13.64
N GLY A 429 -15.15 -34.88 13.74
CA GLY A 429 -16.18 -35.08 14.77
C GLY A 429 -17.51 -34.35 14.53
N VAL A 430 -17.75 -33.83 13.31
CA VAL A 430 -18.98 -33.11 12.96
C VAL A 430 -20.23 -33.91 13.30
N ALA A 431 -20.31 -35.19 12.90
CA ALA A 431 -21.46 -36.05 13.20
C ALA A 431 -21.70 -36.23 14.71
N ALA A 432 -20.65 -36.28 15.52
CA ALA A 432 -20.78 -36.39 16.97
C ALA A 432 -21.34 -35.09 17.59
N LYS A 433 -20.88 -33.93 17.11
CA LYS A 433 -21.40 -32.62 17.52
C LYS A 433 -22.86 -32.44 17.11
N VAL A 434 -23.21 -32.81 15.87
CA VAL A 434 -24.58 -32.78 15.36
C VAL A 434 -25.50 -33.70 16.16
N LYS A 435 -25.03 -34.91 16.52
CA LYS A 435 -25.81 -35.84 17.35
C LYS A 435 -26.16 -35.26 18.72
N ALA A 436 -25.27 -34.45 19.29
CA ALA A 436 -25.46 -33.81 20.60
C ALA A 436 -26.31 -32.53 20.56
N ALA A 437 -26.56 -31.97 19.37
CA ALA A 437 -27.27 -30.71 19.19
C ALA A 437 -28.74 -30.93 18.76
N LYS A 438 -29.61 -29.99 19.16
CA LYS A 438 -31.00 -29.91 18.70
C LYS A 438 -31.24 -28.68 17.84
N ASN A 439 -30.68 -27.52 18.22
CA ASN A 439 -30.79 -26.26 17.48
C ASN A 439 -29.47 -25.97 16.78
N ILE A 440 -29.45 -26.03 15.45
CA ILE A 440 -28.26 -25.91 14.62
C ILE A 440 -28.38 -24.69 13.71
N LEU A 441 -27.36 -23.83 13.72
CA LEU A 441 -27.20 -22.75 12.76
C LEU A 441 -26.15 -23.15 11.72
N LEU A 442 -26.52 -23.22 10.45
CA LEU A 442 -25.60 -23.40 9.35
C LEU A 442 -25.28 -22.06 8.70
N VAL A 443 -23.99 -21.78 8.53
CA VAL A 443 -23.48 -20.57 7.91
C VAL A 443 -22.88 -20.91 6.55
N ILE A 444 -23.29 -20.19 5.50
CA ILE A 444 -22.89 -20.43 4.11
C ILE A 444 -22.33 -19.16 3.49
N HIS A 445 -21.06 -19.19 3.05
CA HIS A 445 -20.41 -18.03 2.43
C HIS A 445 -20.89 -17.77 1.00
N GLY A 446 -20.61 -16.56 0.49
CA GLY A 446 -20.80 -16.20 -0.91
C GLY A 446 -19.61 -16.54 -1.82
N ILE A 447 -19.49 -15.83 -2.93
CA ILE A 447 -18.41 -16.01 -3.92
C ILE A 447 -17.01 -15.67 -3.39
N ILE A 448 -16.86 -15.14 -2.16
CA ILE A 448 -15.54 -14.86 -1.56
C ILE A 448 -14.91 -16.11 -0.93
N GLY A 449 -15.73 -17.11 -0.56
CA GLY A 449 -15.19 -18.40 -0.15
C GLY A 449 -14.77 -18.54 1.31
N ASP A 450 -15.24 -17.71 2.25
CA ASP A 450 -14.86 -17.86 3.66
C ASP A 450 -16.02 -17.59 4.63
N THR A 451 -16.36 -18.60 5.44
CA THR A 451 -17.36 -18.49 6.51
C THR A 451 -16.79 -18.01 7.85
N GLN A 452 -15.46 -17.82 8.00
CA GLN A 452 -14.87 -17.42 9.28
C GLN A 452 -15.47 -16.13 9.87
N PRO A 453 -15.58 -15.02 9.12
CA PRO A 453 -16.12 -13.77 9.68
C PRO A 453 -17.61 -13.90 10.05
N MET A 454 -18.35 -14.71 9.29
CA MET A 454 -19.75 -14.99 9.57
C MET A 454 -19.91 -15.82 10.84
N ALA A 455 -19.04 -16.82 11.05
CA ALA A 455 -19.01 -17.62 12.27
C ALA A 455 -18.70 -16.75 13.50
N GLU A 456 -17.71 -15.86 13.38
CA GLU A 456 -17.39 -14.90 14.45
C GLU A 456 -18.58 -13.97 14.77
N CYS A 457 -19.27 -13.47 13.75
CA CYS A 457 -20.47 -12.63 13.91
C CYS A 457 -21.59 -13.31 14.70
N VAL A 458 -21.80 -14.62 14.54
CA VAL A 458 -22.90 -15.36 15.19
C VAL A 458 -22.50 -16.01 16.52
N ALA A 459 -21.28 -15.78 17.01
CA ALA A 459 -20.82 -16.26 18.31
C ALA A 459 -21.81 -15.95 19.46
N PRO A 460 -22.44 -14.76 19.55
CA PRO A 460 -23.40 -14.45 20.60
C PRO A 460 -24.62 -15.39 20.64
N LEU A 461 -25.02 -15.95 19.49
CA LEU A 461 -26.17 -16.86 19.42
C LEU A 461 -25.86 -18.24 20.02
N GLN A 462 -24.62 -18.69 19.91
CA GLN A 462 -24.17 -19.93 20.55
C GLN A 462 -23.93 -19.70 22.04
N GLN A 463 -23.28 -18.58 22.41
CA GLN A 463 -22.96 -18.24 23.79
C GLN A 463 -24.21 -17.99 24.65
N SER A 464 -25.28 -17.45 24.07
CA SER A 464 -26.58 -17.27 24.74
C SER A 464 -27.40 -18.56 24.84
N GLY A 465 -26.96 -19.66 24.21
CA GLY A 465 -27.69 -20.93 24.17
C GLY A 465 -28.88 -20.96 23.20
N ARG A 466 -29.03 -19.94 22.34
CA ARG A 466 -30.08 -19.93 21.31
C ARG A 466 -29.85 -21.00 20.24
N TYR A 467 -28.59 -21.25 19.91
CA TYR A 467 -28.16 -22.39 19.09
C TYR A 467 -27.14 -23.23 19.86
N ASP A 468 -27.30 -24.56 19.81
CA ASP A 468 -26.40 -25.50 20.46
C ASP A 468 -25.09 -25.66 19.66
N LEU A 469 -25.19 -25.50 18.35
CA LEU A 469 -24.13 -25.77 17.40
C LEU A 469 -24.18 -24.80 16.22
N VAL A 470 -23.03 -24.21 15.90
CA VAL A 470 -22.84 -23.51 14.62
C VAL A 470 -22.03 -24.41 13.70
N LEU A 471 -22.57 -24.64 12.51
CA LEU A 471 -21.92 -25.30 11.40
C LEU A 471 -21.56 -24.26 10.33
N THR A 472 -20.52 -24.57 9.57
CA THR A 472 -20.08 -23.79 8.42
C THR A 472 -19.98 -24.70 7.20
N PHE A 473 -20.44 -24.22 6.05
CA PHE A 473 -20.27 -24.90 4.78
C PHE A 473 -19.39 -24.07 3.85
N ASP A 474 -18.16 -24.54 3.63
CA ASP A 474 -17.21 -23.96 2.69
C ASP A 474 -17.14 -24.81 1.43
N TYR A 475 -17.11 -24.18 0.26
CA TYR A 475 -17.18 -24.87 -1.03
C TYR A 475 -16.40 -24.12 -2.12
N GLU A 476 -16.07 -24.81 -3.23
CA GLU A 476 -15.51 -24.17 -4.43
C GLU A 476 -16.57 -23.32 -5.12
N ASN A 477 -16.22 -22.07 -5.37
CA ASN A 477 -17.17 -20.97 -5.54
C ASN A 477 -17.02 -20.24 -6.88
N LEU A 478 -16.15 -20.69 -7.78
CA LEU A 478 -15.95 -20.08 -9.10
C LEU A 478 -16.42 -21.01 -10.23
N ASN A 479 -16.04 -22.28 -10.22
CA ASN A 479 -16.24 -23.19 -11.35
C ASN A 479 -17.32 -24.24 -11.16
N THR A 480 -17.78 -24.45 -9.93
CA THR A 480 -18.82 -25.44 -9.64
C THR A 480 -20.20 -24.79 -9.85
N PRO A 481 -21.08 -25.39 -10.68
CA PRO A 481 -22.46 -24.92 -10.79
C PRO A 481 -23.15 -24.85 -9.42
N ILE A 482 -24.02 -23.84 -9.23
CA ILE A 482 -24.73 -23.61 -7.96
C ILE A 482 -25.56 -24.83 -7.57
N GLY A 483 -26.19 -25.49 -8.56
CA GLY A 483 -26.98 -26.71 -8.33
C GLY A 483 -26.16 -27.89 -7.81
N ASP A 484 -24.93 -28.07 -8.30
CA ASP A 484 -24.03 -29.14 -7.86
C ASP A 484 -23.52 -28.86 -6.44
N THR A 485 -23.22 -27.60 -6.15
CA THR A 485 -22.89 -27.14 -4.79
C THR A 485 -24.04 -27.39 -3.81
N ALA A 486 -25.28 -27.14 -4.24
CA ALA A 486 -26.46 -27.39 -3.42
C ALA A 486 -26.72 -28.89 -3.19
N ALA A 487 -26.45 -29.74 -4.18
CA ALA A 487 -26.52 -31.19 -4.03
C ALA A 487 -25.48 -31.69 -3.01
N ALA A 488 -24.25 -31.18 -3.11
CA ALA A 488 -23.20 -31.47 -2.16
C ALA A 488 -23.52 -31.02 -0.73
N LEU A 489 -24.15 -29.85 -0.58
CA LEU A 489 -24.64 -29.39 0.73
C LEU A 489 -25.58 -30.43 1.35
N GLY A 490 -26.56 -30.93 0.57
CA GLY A 490 -27.48 -31.97 1.01
C GLY A 490 -26.78 -33.25 1.44
N GLU A 491 -25.81 -33.72 0.65
CA GLU A 491 -25.02 -34.91 0.99
C GLU A 491 -24.21 -34.73 2.28
N ARG A 492 -23.56 -33.57 2.48
CA ARG A 492 -22.80 -33.29 3.70
C ARG A 492 -23.68 -33.20 4.94
N LEU A 493 -24.87 -32.60 4.83
CA LEU A 493 -25.84 -32.57 5.92
C LEU A 493 -26.29 -33.99 6.29
N ARG A 494 -26.63 -34.80 5.30
CA ARG A 494 -27.03 -36.20 5.47
C ARG A 494 -25.92 -37.03 6.12
N GLU A 495 -24.68 -36.90 5.66
CA GLU A 495 -23.50 -37.57 6.24
C GLU A 495 -23.25 -37.17 7.70
N ALA A 496 -23.55 -35.92 8.07
CA ALA A 496 -23.44 -35.44 9.43
C ALA A 496 -24.58 -35.89 10.35
N GLY A 497 -25.62 -36.54 9.81
CA GLY A 497 -26.80 -36.98 10.55
C GLY A 497 -27.88 -35.90 10.68
N ILE A 498 -27.95 -34.99 9.71
CA ILE A 498 -29.04 -34.01 9.57
C ILE A 498 -29.93 -34.42 8.39
N GLY A 499 -31.21 -34.63 8.64
CA GLY A 499 -32.15 -35.12 7.63
C GLY A 499 -33.59 -35.19 8.14
N THR A 500 -34.51 -35.63 7.30
CA THR A 500 -35.94 -35.65 7.64
C THR A 500 -36.21 -36.51 8.89
N GLY A 501 -36.91 -35.95 9.88
CA GLY A 501 -37.30 -36.66 11.11
C GLY A 501 -36.17 -36.87 12.12
N ASP A 502 -35.04 -36.17 11.99
CA ASP A 502 -33.90 -36.24 12.92
C ASP A 502 -34.14 -35.57 14.29
N GLY A 503 -35.29 -34.89 14.45
CA GLY A 503 -35.67 -34.16 15.65
C GLY A 503 -34.87 -32.88 15.90
N LYS A 504 -34.20 -32.34 14.88
CA LYS A 504 -33.38 -31.13 14.95
C LYS A 504 -34.13 -29.95 14.34
N ARG A 505 -33.66 -28.76 14.70
CA ARG A 505 -34.03 -27.50 14.07
C ARG A 505 -32.82 -26.93 13.35
N LEU A 506 -32.89 -26.82 12.03
CA LEU A 506 -31.82 -26.28 11.20
C LEU A 506 -32.20 -24.91 10.66
N SER A 507 -31.49 -23.87 11.08
CA SER A 507 -31.54 -22.54 10.46
C SER A 507 -30.33 -22.32 9.57
N ILE A 508 -30.53 -21.67 8.42
CA ILE A 508 -29.43 -21.30 7.52
C ILE A 508 -29.27 -19.78 7.53
N LEU A 509 -28.05 -19.31 7.77
CA LEU A 509 -27.60 -17.95 7.46
C LEU A 509 -26.69 -18.01 6.22
N ALA A 510 -27.11 -17.37 5.15
CA ALA A 510 -26.40 -17.40 3.88
C ALA A 510 -26.04 -16.00 3.38
N HIS A 511 -24.81 -15.83 2.90
CA HIS A 511 -24.35 -14.57 2.32
C HIS A 511 -24.30 -14.66 0.79
N SER A 512 -24.77 -13.60 0.11
CA SER A 512 -24.57 -13.42 -1.32
C SER A 512 -24.98 -14.68 -2.09
N MET A 513 -24.10 -15.22 -2.93
CA MET A 513 -24.27 -16.48 -3.67
C MET A 513 -24.65 -17.70 -2.82
N GLY A 514 -24.20 -17.77 -1.56
CA GLY A 514 -24.57 -18.86 -0.65
C GLY A 514 -26.08 -18.94 -0.41
N GLY A 515 -26.81 -17.82 -0.56
CA GLY A 515 -28.27 -17.82 -0.49
C GLY A 515 -28.90 -18.53 -1.69
N LEU A 516 -28.30 -18.44 -2.88
CA LEU A 516 -28.75 -19.19 -4.06
C LEU A 516 -28.51 -20.69 -3.88
N VAL A 517 -27.37 -21.08 -3.31
CA VAL A 517 -27.08 -22.48 -2.93
C VAL A 517 -28.14 -23.01 -1.96
N ALA A 518 -28.42 -22.26 -0.89
CA ALA A 518 -29.42 -22.64 0.11
C ALA A 518 -30.83 -22.74 -0.50
N ARG A 519 -31.24 -21.76 -1.30
CA ARG A 519 -32.53 -21.75 -1.99
C ARG A 519 -32.67 -22.95 -2.91
N TYR A 520 -31.67 -23.24 -3.74
CA TYR A 520 -31.74 -24.38 -4.65
C TYR A 520 -31.83 -25.71 -3.89
N TYR A 521 -31.10 -25.86 -2.78
CA TYR A 521 -31.22 -27.03 -1.91
C TYR A 521 -32.64 -27.18 -1.34
N ILE A 522 -33.20 -26.10 -0.79
CA ILE A 522 -34.52 -26.09 -0.16
C ILE A 522 -35.65 -26.32 -1.19
N GLU A 523 -35.61 -25.58 -2.30
CA GLU A 523 -36.72 -25.44 -3.25
C GLU A 523 -36.70 -26.53 -4.34
N ASN A 524 -35.52 -27.06 -4.69
CA ASN A 524 -35.35 -27.98 -5.82
C ASN A 524 -34.77 -29.35 -5.43
N LEU A 525 -34.17 -29.52 -4.25
CA LEU A 525 -33.54 -30.77 -3.80
C LEU A 525 -34.16 -31.33 -2.50
N ASN A 526 -35.44 -31.06 -2.26
CA ASN A 526 -36.20 -31.50 -1.09
C ASN A 526 -35.67 -31.01 0.28
N GLY A 527 -34.76 -30.03 0.30
CA GLY A 527 -34.21 -29.47 1.55
C GLY A 527 -35.27 -28.82 2.45
N LYS A 528 -36.45 -28.48 1.92
CA LYS A 528 -37.60 -28.00 2.71
C LYS A 528 -38.07 -28.95 3.82
N GLU A 529 -37.75 -30.25 3.74
CA GLU A 529 -38.08 -31.22 4.79
C GLU A 529 -37.07 -31.22 5.95
N VAL A 530 -35.91 -30.57 5.75
CA VAL A 530 -34.77 -30.58 6.66
C VAL A 530 -34.50 -29.20 7.26
N VAL A 531 -34.76 -28.13 6.51
CA VAL A 531 -34.46 -26.74 6.90
C VAL A 531 -35.71 -26.08 7.48
N ASP A 532 -35.59 -25.50 8.67
CA ASP A 532 -36.69 -24.77 9.34
C ASP A 532 -36.76 -23.29 8.96
N ARG A 533 -35.62 -22.67 8.61
CA ARG A 533 -35.54 -21.23 8.31
C ARG A 533 -34.33 -20.91 7.43
N LEU A 534 -34.52 -19.97 6.51
CA LEU A 534 -33.43 -19.35 5.75
C LEU A 534 -33.37 -17.85 6.01
N LEU A 535 -32.21 -17.34 6.39
CA LEU A 535 -31.88 -15.92 6.43
C LEU A 535 -30.80 -15.63 5.39
N MET A 536 -31.07 -14.67 4.49
CA MET A 536 -30.17 -14.26 3.42
C MET A 536 -29.65 -12.85 3.65
N ALA A 537 -28.37 -12.61 3.40
CA ALA A 537 -27.76 -11.28 3.40
C ALA A 537 -27.18 -10.96 2.02
N GLY A 538 -27.75 -9.97 1.33
CA GLY A 538 -27.27 -9.50 0.02
C GLY A 538 -27.32 -10.54 -1.11
N THR A 539 -28.19 -11.56 -1.04
CA THR A 539 -28.26 -12.61 -2.08
C THR A 539 -28.79 -12.09 -3.42
N PRO A 540 -28.12 -12.31 -4.56
CA PRO A 540 -28.57 -11.86 -5.88
C PRO A 540 -29.72 -12.72 -6.43
N ASN A 541 -30.92 -12.61 -5.84
CA ASN A 541 -32.08 -13.44 -6.21
C ASN A 541 -32.59 -13.19 -7.64
N ALA A 542 -32.27 -12.04 -8.25
CA ALA A 542 -32.49 -11.76 -9.68
C ALA A 542 -31.19 -11.44 -10.44
N GLY A 543 -30.03 -11.83 -9.90
CA GLY A 543 -28.73 -11.67 -10.53
C GLY A 543 -27.97 -10.43 -10.08
N SER A 544 -26.71 -10.31 -10.52
CA SER A 544 -25.82 -9.19 -10.22
C SER A 544 -25.30 -8.54 -11.51
N ALA A 545 -25.24 -7.21 -11.53
CA ALA A 545 -24.60 -6.48 -12.62
C ALA A 545 -23.09 -6.74 -12.68
N ILE A 546 -22.46 -7.12 -11.56
CA ILE A 546 -21.05 -7.49 -11.51
C ILE A 546 -20.78 -8.79 -12.28
N ALA A 547 -21.78 -9.68 -12.36
CA ALA A 547 -21.71 -10.92 -13.13
C ALA A 547 -21.93 -10.72 -14.64
N GLN A 548 -22.11 -9.48 -15.12
CA GLN A 548 -22.27 -9.22 -16.56
C GLN A 548 -20.99 -9.59 -17.33
N LEU A 549 -21.15 -10.62 -18.15
CA LEU A 549 -20.12 -11.23 -19.01
C LEU A 549 -19.28 -10.28 -19.87
N THR A 550 -19.84 -9.14 -20.24
CA THR A 550 -19.17 -8.17 -21.12
C THR A 550 -18.28 -7.18 -20.37
N LYS A 551 -18.44 -7.04 -19.06
CA LYS A 551 -17.74 -6.03 -18.22
C LYS A 551 -17.09 -6.61 -16.97
N TYR A 552 -17.20 -7.92 -16.74
CA TYR A 552 -16.74 -8.56 -15.52
C TYR A 552 -15.25 -8.32 -15.21
N ARG A 553 -14.38 -8.18 -16.23
CA ARG A 553 -12.95 -7.90 -16.02
C ARG A 553 -12.69 -6.53 -15.43
N ASP A 554 -13.36 -5.49 -15.94
CA ASP A 554 -13.24 -4.13 -15.40
C ASP A 554 -13.80 -4.07 -13.98
N TYR A 555 -14.92 -4.77 -13.74
CA TYR A 555 -15.55 -4.83 -12.43
C TYR A 555 -14.72 -5.63 -11.42
N ALA A 556 -14.10 -6.73 -11.85
CA ALA A 556 -13.19 -7.52 -11.01
C ALA A 556 -11.89 -6.77 -10.70
N LYS A 557 -11.36 -5.95 -11.62
CA LYS A 557 -10.22 -5.05 -11.33
C LYS A 557 -10.57 -4.04 -10.24
N ILE A 558 -11.75 -3.42 -10.31
CA ILE A 558 -12.26 -2.49 -9.28
C ILE A 558 -12.42 -3.22 -7.94
N LEU A 559 -13.08 -4.39 -7.91
CA LEU A 559 -13.26 -5.18 -6.70
C LEU A 559 -11.93 -5.68 -6.10
N LEU A 560 -10.96 -6.05 -6.94
CA LEU A 560 -9.63 -6.44 -6.48
C LEU A 560 -8.90 -5.28 -5.82
N GLY A 561 -9.01 -4.07 -6.40
CA GLY A 561 -8.53 -2.84 -5.77
C GLY A 561 -9.13 -2.64 -4.39
N PHE A 562 -10.43 -2.81 -4.22
CA PHE A 562 -11.03 -2.73 -2.90
C PHE A 562 -10.52 -3.84 -1.93
N ALA A 563 -10.37 -5.08 -2.42
CA ALA A 563 -9.92 -6.22 -1.61
C ALA A 563 -8.52 -6.00 -1.01
N LEU A 564 -7.62 -5.45 -1.81
CA LEU A 564 -6.22 -5.23 -1.45
C LEU A 564 -6.02 -4.06 -0.48
N ASN A 565 -6.94 -3.10 -0.44
CA ASN A 565 -6.74 -1.86 0.30
C ASN A 565 -7.51 -1.78 1.63
N PHE A 566 -8.60 -2.53 1.77
CA PHE A 566 -9.61 -2.19 2.78
C PHE A 566 -10.11 -3.40 3.59
N GLY A 567 -9.22 -4.38 3.85
CA GLY A 567 -9.43 -5.37 4.90
C GLY A 567 -10.31 -6.57 4.54
N TRP A 568 -10.48 -6.89 3.25
CA TRP A 568 -11.23 -8.09 2.83
C TRP A 568 -10.42 -9.40 3.00
N GLY A 569 -9.16 -9.26 3.43
CA GLY A 569 -8.22 -10.36 3.57
C GLY A 569 -7.72 -10.87 2.22
N PHE A 570 -6.55 -11.51 2.26
CA PHE A 570 -5.95 -12.17 1.12
C PHE A 570 -6.88 -13.17 0.39
N PRO A 571 -7.74 -13.95 1.08
CA PRO A 571 -8.64 -14.90 0.42
C PRO A 571 -9.59 -14.24 -0.59
N ALA A 572 -10.17 -13.08 -0.25
CA ALA A 572 -11.06 -12.37 -1.15
C ALA A 572 -10.32 -11.85 -2.39
N ALA A 573 -9.14 -11.27 -2.21
CA ALA A 573 -8.30 -10.80 -3.29
C ALA A 573 -7.88 -11.94 -4.22
N ALA A 574 -7.47 -13.09 -3.66
CA ALA A 574 -7.09 -14.27 -4.42
C ALA A 574 -8.27 -14.83 -5.24
N THR A 575 -9.48 -14.86 -4.68
CA THR A 575 -10.68 -15.32 -5.39
C THR A 575 -11.07 -14.38 -6.54
N ILE A 576 -11.09 -13.06 -6.30
CA ILE A 576 -11.38 -12.07 -7.35
C ILE A 576 -10.31 -12.12 -8.45
N PHE A 577 -9.04 -12.29 -8.06
CA PHE A 577 -7.96 -12.44 -9.01
C PHE A 577 -8.03 -13.75 -9.81
N GLY A 578 -8.47 -14.86 -9.21
CA GLY A 578 -8.70 -16.11 -9.92
C GLY A 578 -9.79 -16.03 -11.00
N ILE A 579 -10.75 -15.11 -10.86
CA ILE A 579 -11.70 -14.76 -11.94
C ILE A 579 -10.99 -14.03 -13.08
N LEU A 580 -10.03 -13.14 -12.77
CA LEU A 580 -9.30 -12.32 -13.76
C LEU A 580 -8.24 -13.10 -14.55
N ASP A 581 -7.57 -14.06 -13.91
CA ASP A 581 -6.47 -14.85 -14.48
C ASP A 581 -6.94 -15.89 -15.51
N ARG A 582 -8.22 -16.31 -15.44
CA ARG A 582 -8.78 -17.26 -16.40
C ARG A 582 -9.05 -16.56 -17.73
N SER A 583 -8.19 -16.84 -18.71
CA SER A 583 -8.08 -16.09 -19.97
C SER A 583 -9.20 -16.31 -20.99
N SER A 584 -10.16 -17.21 -20.77
CA SER A 584 -11.26 -17.45 -21.73
C SER A 584 -12.53 -18.12 -21.20
N ALA A 585 -12.52 -18.68 -19.99
CA ALA A 585 -13.68 -19.35 -19.42
C ALA A 585 -14.38 -18.41 -18.43
N VAL A 586 -15.57 -17.95 -18.82
CA VAL A 586 -16.56 -17.49 -17.85
C VAL A 586 -16.71 -18.60 -16.82
N THR A 587 -16.58 -18.26 -15.55
CA THR A 587 -16.74 -19.26 -14.51
C THR A 587 -18.23 -19.67 -14.45
N ALA A 588 -18.54 -20.97 -14.41
CA ALA A 588 -19.93 -21.47 -14.50
C ALA A 588 -20.86 -20.79 -13.48
N THR A 589 -20.32 -20.43 -12.32
CA THR A 589 -21.05 -19.76 -11.24
C THR A 589 -21.39 -18.29 -11.55
N LEU A 590 -20.51 -17.55 -12.24
CA LEU A 590 -20.79 -16.16 -12.64
C LEU A 590 -21.87 -16.11 -13.72
N GLU A 591 -21.86 -17.05 -14.66
CA GLU A 591 -22.90 -17.15 -15.69
C GLU A 591 -24.29 -17.34 -15.08
N GLN A 592 -24.41 -18.20 -14.05
CA GLN A 592 -25.68 -18.46 -13.35
C GLN A 592 -26.18 -17.28 -12.52
N MET A 593 -25.36 -16.25 -12.29
CA MET A 593 -25.72 -15.02 -11.58
C MET A 593 -25.83 -13.79 -12.51
N ASP A 594 -25.63 -13.94 -13.82
CA ASP A 594 -25.76 -12.85 -14.78
C ASP A 594 -27.23 -12.38 -14.86
N VAL A 595 -27.44 -11.08 -14.78
CA VAL A 595 -28.76 -10.43 -14.95
C VAL A 595 -29.36 -10.60 -16.35
N LYS A 596 -28.53 -10.83 -17.38
CA LYS A 596 -28.96 -11.00 -18.79
C LYS A 596 -29.10 -12.45 -19.22
N ASN A 597 -28.28 -13.35 -18.67
CA ASN A 597 -28.26 -14.78 -19.00
C ASN A 597 -28.70 -15.61 -17.79
N ASN A 598 -29.92 -15.37 -17.32
CA ASN A 598 -30.39 -15.75 -15.98
C ASN A 598 -31.22 -17.06 -15.93
N SER A 599 -31.07 -17.98 -16.88
CA SER A 599 -31.94 -19.18 -16.99
C SER A 599 -31.98 -20.05 -15.71
N PHE A 600 -30.90 -20.06 -14.93
CA PHE A 600 -30.85 -20.67 -13.60
C PHE A 600 -31.78 -19.95 -12.60
N LEU A 601 -31.68 -18.62 -12.51
CA LEU A 601 -32.46 -17.79 -11.61
C LEU A 601 -33.94 -17.78 -11.98
N GLU A 602 -34.26 -17.76 -13.29
CA GLU A 602 -35.65 -17.88 -13.76
C GLU A 602 -36.29 -19.18 -13.27
N LYS A 603 -35.59 -20.31 -13.44
CA LYS A 603 -36.06 -21.61 -12.95
C LYS A 603 -36.20 -21.63 -11.43
N LEU A 604 -35.22 -21.09 -10.70
CA LEU A 604 -35.24 -21.03 -9.24
C LEU A 604 -36.41 -20.15 -8.73
N ASN A 605 -36.70 -19.05 -9.41
CA ASN A 605 -37.81 -18.15 -9.04
C ASN A 605 -39.19 -18.66 -9.51
N GLN A 606 -39.25 -19.76 -10.27
CA GLN A 606 -40.49 -20.46 -10.61
C GLN A 606 -40.78 -21.65 -9.67
N SER A 607 -39.89 -21.94 -8.72
CA SER A 607 -40.07 -23.02 -7.75
C SER A 607 -41.30 -22.80 -6.86
N ALA A 608 -41.94 -23.90 -6.46
CA ALA A 608 -43.07 -23.88 -5.55
C ALA A 608 -42.65 -23.34 -4.16
N ASP A 609 -43.62 -22.79 -3.42
CA ASP A 609 -43.39 -22.31 -2.06
C ASP A 609 -42.86 -23.45 -1.17
N PRO A 610 -41.68 -23.30 -0.54
CA PRO A 610 -41.14 -24.33 0.35
C PRO A 610 -41.90 -24.44 1.66
N GLY A 611 -42.74 -23.45 2.03
CA GLY A 611 -43.54 -23.49 3.25
C GLY A 611 -42.76 -23.19 4.54
N ILE A 612 -41.55 -22.64 4.42
CA ILE A 612 -40.66 -22.34 5.56
C ILE A 612 -40.32 -20.84 5.63
N PRO A 613 -40.12 -20.28 6.84
CA PRO A 613 -39.72 -18.89 7.03
C PRO A 613 -38.45 -18.47 6.26
N TYR A 614 -38.58 -17.41 5.46
CA TYR A 614 -37.46 -16.72 4.82
C TYR A 614 -37.30 -15.32 5.41
N GLY A 615 -36.04 -14.92 5.64
CA GLY A 615 -35.63 -13.57 6.01
C GLY A 615 -34.60 -13.02 5.03
N ILE A 616 -34.62 -11.72 4.79
CA ILE A 616 -33.68 -11.01 3.91
C ILE A 616 -33.17 -9.77 4.62
N VAL A 617 -31.85 -9.63 4.67
CA VAL A 617 -31.16 -8.40 5.02
C VAL A 617 -30.58 -7.78 3.75
N ALA A 618 -31.01 -6.56 3.44
CA ALA A 618 -30.67 -5.84 2.21
C ALA A 618 -29.91 -4.54 2.53
N GLY A 619 -28.65 -4.48 2.11
CA GLY A 619 -27.75 -3.36 2.33
C GLY A 619 -27.95 -2.24 1.31
N ASN A 620 -27.97 -1.01 1.78
CA ASN A 620 -28.04 0.18 0.96
C ASN A 620 -26.76 1.01 1.11
N LEU A 621 -25.92 0.98 0.08
CA LEU A 621 -24.66 1.70 0.03
C LEU A 621 -24.86 3.22 0.13
N GLY A 622 -25.91 3.76 -0.49
CA GLY A 622 -26.23 5.19 -0.43
C GLY A 622 -26.47 5.64 1.02
N GLN A 623 -27.34 4.92 1.74
CA GLN A 623 -27.63 5.21 3.15
C GLN A 623 -26.40 5.01 4.05
N PHE A 624 -25.57 4.01 3.76
CA PHE A 624 -24.31 3.80 4.46
C PHE A 624 -23.37 5.01 4.34
N LEU A 625 -23.24 5.54 3.12
CA LEU A 625 -22.39 6.69 2.84
C LEU A 625 -22.95 8.01 3.42
N GLU A 626 -24.27 8.16 3.49
CA GLU A 626 -24.94 9.32 4.09
C GLU A 626 -24.71 9.41 5.60
N ARG A 627 -24.60 8.27 6.30
CA ARG A 627 -24.30 8.21 7.74
C ARG A 627 -22.85 8.62 8.08
N LYS A 628 -22.01 8.86 7.08
CA LYS A 628 -20.61 9.31 7.23
C LYS A 628 -20.42 10.72 6.63
N PRO A 629 -20.90 11.79 7.29
CA PRO A 629 -20.92 13.14 6.72
C PRO A 629 -19.53 13.77 6.47
N ASP A 630 -18.46 13.26 7.11
CA ASP A 630 -17.05 13.66 6.86
C ASP A 630 -16.29 12.72 5.90
N ALA A 631 -17.01 12.14 4.94
CA ALA A 631 -16.50 11.20 3.93
C ALA A 631 -15.54 11.85 2.90
N ARG A 632 -14.36 12.29 3.34
CA ARG A 632 -13.26 12.78 2.48
C ARG A 632 -12.25 11.68 2.12
N SER A 633 -12.44 10.46 2.63
CA SER A 633 -11.53 9.34 2.38
C SER A 633 -11.66 8.85 0.93
N LEU A 634 -10.58 8.34 0.32
CA LEU A 634 -10.67 7.74 -1.01
C LEU A 634 -11.63 6.54 -1.02
N LEU A 635 -11.78 5.86 0.13
CA LEU A 635 -12.72 4.76 0.30
C LEU A 635 -14.16 5.18 -0.04
N ASP A 636 -14.59 6.35 0.43
CA ASP A 636 -15.93 6.86 0.14
C ASP A 636 -16.08 7.26 -1.34
N LYS A 637 -15.00 7.75 -1.97
CA LYS A 637 -14.98 8.05 -3.41
C LYS A 637 -15.03 6.78 -4.25
N LEU A 638 -14.32 5.73 -3.85
CA LEU A 638 -14.32 4.42 -4.51
C LEU A 638 -15.68 3.75 -4.36
N TYR A 639 -16.30 3.77 -3.18
CA TYR A 639 -17.66 3.25 -3.00
C TYR A 639 -18.68 3.97 -3.89
N ARG A 640 -18.63 5.31 -3.94
CA ARG A 640 -19.47 6.11 -4.84
C ARG A 640 -19.20 5.78 -6.31
N LEU A 641 -17.94 5.56 -6.69
CA LEU A 641 -17.56 5.18 -8.04
C LEU A 641 -18.07 3.79 -8.39
N GLY A 642 -17.82 2.78 -7.56
CA GLY A 642 -18.28 1.40 -7.77
C GLY A 642 -19.80 1.32 -7.89
N GLY A 643 -20.53 1.90 -6.94
CA GLY A 643 -22.01 1.95 -7.01
C GLY A 643 -22.51 2.62 -8.29
N LYS A 644 -21.89 3.74 -8.71
CA LYS A 644 -22.25 4.45 -9.94
C LYS A 644 -21.89 3.68 -11.21
N VAL A 645 -20.74 3.02 -11.24
CA VAL A 645 -20.25 2.26 -12.41
C VAL A 645 -21.10 1.01 -12.63
N PHE A 646 -21.46 0.30 -11.56
CA PHE A 646 -22.18 -0.97 -11.67
C PHE A 646 -23.69 -0.78 -11.82
N TYR A 647 -24.27 0.19 -11.11
CA TYR A 647 -25.72 0.33 -10.93
C TYR A 647 -26.25 1.75 -11.23
N GLY A 648 -25.40 2.70 -11.63
CA GLY A 648 -25.82 4.06 -11.94
C GLY A 648 -26.40 4.78 -10.72
N GLN A 649 -27.73 4.98 -10.71
CA GLN A 649 -28.47 5.60 -9.61
C GLN A 649 -29.36 4.58 -8.85
N GLU A 650 -29.38 3.32 -9.28
CA GLU A 650 -30.18 2.29 -8.62
C GLU A 650 -29.63 1.99 -7.22
N PRO A 651 -30.49 1.93 -6.17
CA PRO A 651 -30.07 1.50 -4.85
C PRO A 651 -29.44 0.11 -4.88
N ASN A 652 -28.24 -0.02 -4.31
CA ASN A 652 -27.45 -1.24 -4.34
C ASN A 652 -26.59 -1.35 -3.09
N ASP A 653 -26.06 -2.54 -2.85
CA ASP A 653 -25.12 -2.80 -1.76
C ASP A 653 -23.65 -2.78 -2.22
N LEU A 654 -23.32 -2.22 -3.39
CA LEU A 654 -22.07 -2.36 -4.17
C LEU A 654 -22.06 -3.55 -5.12
N ALA A 655 -22.59 -4.71 -4.74
CA ALA A 655 -22.48 -5.93 -5.56
C ALA A 655 -23.79 -6.46 -6.10
N VAL A 656 -24.92 -6.05 -5.53
CA VAL A 656 -26.26 -6.46 -5.93
C VAL A 656 -27.19 -5.26 -5.80
N SER A 657 -28.12 -5.08 -6.74
CA SER A 657 -29.17 -4.07 -6.59
C SER A 657 -30.16 -4.49 -5.50
N MET A 658 -30.74 -3.52 -4.80
CA MET A 658 -31.73 -3.79 -3.74
C MET A 658 -32.93 -4.59 -4.26
N ASP A 659 -33.38 -4.31 -5.48
CA ASP A 659 -34.47 -5.04 -6.13
C ASP A 659 -34.09 -6.52 -6.33
N SER A 660 -32.88 -6.80 -6.80
CA SER A 660 -32.39 -8.17 -6.96
C SER A 660 -32.20 -8.86 -5.61
N ILE A 661 -31.77 -8.16 -4.56
CA ILE A 661 -31.68 -8.72 -3.20
C ILE A 661 -33.05 -9.20 -2.73
N LYS A 662 -34.09 -8.42 -3.02
CA LYS A 662 -35.47 -8.66 -2.55
C LYS A 662 -36.29 -9.57 -3.48
N ALA A 663 -35.76 -9.97 -4.64
CA ALA A 663 -36.49 -10.68 -5.69
C ALA A 663 -36.73 -12.17 -5.40
N VAL A 664 -37.36 -12.50 -4.28
CA VAL A 664 -37.94 -13.82 -4.03
C VAL A 664 -39.40 -13.86 -4.50
N PRO A 665 -39.92 -15.03 -4.93
CA PRO A 665 -41.31 -15.17 -5.38
C PRO A 665 -42.32 -14.62 -4.35
N ALA A 666 -43.27 -13.81 -4.82
CA ALA A 666 -44.33 -13.25 -3.98
C ALA A 666 -45.32 -14.34 -3.53
N GLY A 667 -45.99 -14.11 -2.38
CA GLY A 667 -47.05 -15.00 -1.90
C GLY A 667 -46.58 -16.20 -1.07
N ARG A 668 -45.30 -16.26 -0.67
CA ARG A 668 -44.78 -17.28 0.25
C ARG A 668 -45.54 -17.29 1.59
N GLN A 669 -45.74 -18.48 2.13
CA GLN A 669 -46.33 -18.72 3.44
C GLN A 669 -45.34 -19.51 4.31
N PRO A 670 -44.79 -18.89 5.38
CA PRO A 670 -45.04 -17.53 5.84
C PRO A 670 -44.39 -16.46 4.94
N ALA A 671 -44.92 -15.23 5.00
CA ALA A 671 -44.40 -14.11 4.22
C ALA A 671 -42.92 -13.84 4.55
N THR A 672 -42.12 -13.55 3.51
CA THR A 672 -40.71 -13.23 3.66
C THR A 672 -40.52 -11.94 4.44
N GLN A 673 -39.68 -11.98 5.47
CA GLN A 673 -39.32 -10.79 6.24
C GLN A 673 -38.13 -10.09 5.58
N VAL A 674 -38.22 -8.78 5.39
CA VAL A 674 -37.16 -7.99 4.73
C VAL A 674 -36.75 -6.83 5.65
N ARG A 675 -35.45 -6.63 5.83
CA ARG A 675 -34.87 -5.47 6.52
C ARG A 675 -33.89 -4.73 5.62
N ASP A 676 -34.14 -3.45 5.42
CA ASP A 676 -33.26 -2.53 4.70
C ASP A 676 -32.30 -1.87 5.68
N LEU A 677 -30.99 -1.96 5.42
CA LEU A 677 -29.96 -1.48 6.33
C LEU A 677 -28.95 -0.59 5.61
N ALA A 678 -28.39 0.38 6.33
CA ALA A 678 -27.27 1.18 5.85
C ALA A 678 -25.98 0.37 5.94
N ALA A 679 -25.73 -0.44 4.91
CA ALA A 679 -24.60 -1.35 4.80
C ALA A 679 -24.22 -1.56 3.33
N HIS A 680 -23.05 -2.12 3.10
CA HIS A 680 -22.60 -2.60 1.79
C HIS A 680 -22.38 -4.10 1.83
N HIS A 681 -22.13 -4.71 0.66
CA HIS A 681 -22.19 -6.15 0.44
C HIS A 681 -21.23 -6.97 1.32
N LEU A 682 -20.26 -6.29 1.92
CA LEU A 682 -19.06 -6.89 2.50
C LEU A 682 -18.93 -6.59 4.00
N ASN A 683 -19.81 -5.75 4.54
CA ASN A 683 -19.84 -5.45 5.98
C ASN A 683 -21.11 -5.94 6.66
N TYR A 684 -21.92 -6.82 6.04
CA TYR A 684 -23.09 -7.40 6.71
C TYR A 684 -22.76 -8.05 8.07
N PHE A 685 -21.55 -8.61 8.22
CA PHE A 685 -21.11 -9.34 9.42
C PHE A 685 -20.18 -8.54 10.34
N SER A 686 -19.95 -7.26 10.06
CA SER A 686 -19.06 -6.39 10.84
C SER A 686 -19.65 -5.00 11.11
N GLU A 687 -20.59 -4.54 10.28
CA GLU A 687 -21.31 -3.29 10.49
C GLU A 687 -22.33 -3.46 11.62
N PRO A 688 -22.27 -2.64 12.69
CA PRO A 688 -23.11 -2.83 13.88
C PRO A 688 -24.60 -2.98 13.57
N VAL A 689 -25.15 -2.14 12.69
CA VAL A 689 -26.58 -2.18 12.33
C VAL A 689 -26.96 -3.46 11.58
N SER A 690 -26.02 -4.04 10.84
CA SER A 690 -26.21 -5.31 10.13
C SER A 690 -26.12 -6.50 11.06
N VAL A 691 -25.10 -6.51 11.92
CA VAL A 691 -24.89 -7.55 12.93
C VAL A 691 -26.09 -7.64 13.86
N GLU A 692 -26.56 -6.51 14.40
CA GLU A 692 -27.74 -6.45 15.26
C GLU A 692 -28.98 -7.04 14.57
N ALA A 693 -29.25 -6.62 13.32
CA ALA A 693 -30.39 -7.13 12.57
C ALA A 693 -30.31 -8.64 12.28
N LEU A 694 -29.12 -9.15 11.94
CA LEU A 694 -28.90 -10.58 11.71
C LEU A 694 -29.16 -11.40 12.97
N LEU A 695 -28.64 -10.95 14.12
CA LEU A 695 -28.80 -11.62 15.42
C LEU A 695 -30.25 -11.59 15.94
N GLU A 696 -31.03 -10.56 15.60
CA GLU A 696 -32.46 -10.50 15.94
C GLU A 696 -33.32 -11.43 15.08
N MET A 697 -33.02 -11.52 13.79
CA MET A 697 -33.81 -12.31 12.82
C MET A 697 -33.56 -13.82 12.91
N LEU A 698 -32.34 -14.23 13.29
CA LEU A 698 -32.01 -15.59 13.71
C LEU A 698 -32.52 -15.79 15.11
#